data_AF-A0A0S6USN2-F1
#
_entry.id   AF-A0A0S6USN2-F1
#
_cell.length_a   1.000
_cell.length_b   1.000
_cell.length_c   1.000
_cell.angle_alpha   90.00
_cell.angle_beta   90.00
_cell.angle_gamma   90.00
#
_symmetry.space_group_name_H-M   'P 1'
#
loop_
_entity.id
_entity.type
_entity.pdbx_description
1 polymer ?
#
loop_
_entity_poly.entity_id
_entity_poly.type
_entity_poly.pdbx_seq_one_letter_code
_entity_poly.pdbx_strand_id
1 'polypeptide(L)'
;MKSLTYIEFDVPVCTRTYGVAPCTASIPATGSIKCFNSKATCQDTANFLADDVVWRFARPASYLPDDIEIVAASILDISYTPATISLGKDLGTRATLQITFKDHPHSDTGEGFDKYLADRTYDPYSQGTFWGKFRARQPFVRGQELRWITGLLGDELADMETRYFVIDSFDGPTPEGKYTIIAKDVLKYADGDRAQAPALSNGFLSADITAVATSATLLPSGIGNAEYPASGYINIGGSEVASFTRSGNTLTLVRGQLGTTATTHKAQDRCQLVLRYVGEDVADIVEDLLVTYADVPSSYINVAEWQAETAAYLGTVYTANICEPTSVATLLSELAEQAGLAIWDDNIAQQVRLKVLHGVLTDAFTFTPDNTIEKSLTLKEQPDQRLSRVQVYFGQKDPTKPLSNLDNYRSTSLTIDDEAEADYGSSAIKTIYSRWIPEAGRTVADRLGEILIGRFRDPPRRVTFATARYAETDVSLGQGYRIESFCVQDATGAQSNIPIQTTRVNPGPDKFTVEAEEMLWTAPDADLTDRQIVFDADTFNVNLRTAHDSIYPAPQSGDTITATVNAGVTIGSTYFTLTAFDVGTWPAGVTVNLVLNGTIEGAGGGGGPGGEGGQNALVGNPGGLALYTRQAIALDMSGGGRLWGGGGGGGGGGGGFSTGGGGGGGGGGGAGRNGGGGANGGAGGPVGGTSAGGAGADGTSSAGGSGAGGGSGFIPNDGGGTGGAGGGPGLAGAAGSPGQTPGSGTPGSGGAGGAAGKAIDGDSYVTLTLGAGDIRGARIN
;
A
#
# COMPACT_ATOMS: atom_id res chain seq x y z
N MET A 1 44.26 1.73 -26.00
CA MET A 1 43.24 0.93 -26.72
C MET A 1 42.43 1.87 -27.61
N LYS A 2 41.99 1.44 -28.79
CA LYS A 2 41.12 2.25 -29.67
C LYS A 2 39.67 1.94 -29.31
N SER A 3 38.91 2.93 -28.84
CA SER A 3 37.52 2.75 -28.42
C SER A 3 36.55 2.99 -29.58
N LEU A 4 35.49 2.20 -29.62
CA LEU A 4 34.37 2.35 -30.54
C LEU A 4 33.13 2.79 -29.75
N THR A 5 32.28 3.60 -30.39
CA THR A 5 31.03 4.06 -29.78
C THR A 5 29.95 4.17 -30.84
N TYR A 6 28.83 3.51 -30.56
CA TYR A 6 27.65 3.50 -31.42
C TYR A 6 26.42 3.93 -30.64
N ILE A 7 25.46 4.50 -31.38
CA ILE A 7 24.11 4.72 -30.93
C ILE A 7 23.20 3.99 -31.89
N GLU A 8 22.36 3.12 -31.35
CA GLU A 8 21.23 2.56 -32.09
C GLU A 8 19.93 3.12 -31.55
N PHE A 9 18.96 3.33 -32.43
CA PHE A 9 17.59 3.54 -31.99
C PHE A 9 16.63 2.93 -33.00
N ASP A 10 15.48 2.56 -32.49
CA ASP A 10 14.44 1.88 -33.25
C ASP A 10 13.54 2.89 -33.96
N VAL A 11 13.35 2.64 -35.26
CA VAL A 11 12.51 3.48 -36.12
C VAL A 11 11.34 2.66 -36.63
N PRO A 12 10.10 3.02 -36.27
CA PRO A 12 8.92 2.29 -36.73
C PRO A 12 8.65 2.61 -38.20
N VAL A 13 8.65 1.57 -39.03
CA VAL A 13 8.43 1.66 -40.48
C VAL A 13 7.29 0.75 -40.93
N CYS A 14 6.43 1.26 -41.80
CA CYS A 14 5.29 0.52 -42.32
C CYS A 14 5.78 -0.67 -43.15
N THR A 15 5.40 -1.88 -42.77
CA THR A 15 5.73 -3.11 -43.51
C THR A 15 4.89 -3.28 -44.77
N ARG A 16 3.73 -2.63 -44.86
CA ARG A 16 2.81 -2.75 -46.00
C ARG A 16 3.37 -2.12 -47.27
N THR A 17 2.87 -2.61 -48.41
CA THR A 17 3.15 -2.06 -49.74
C THR A 17 2.02 -1.16 -50.20
N TYR A 18 2.36 0.02 -50.70
CA TYR A 18 1.41 1.06 -51.13
C TYR A 18 0.51 0.56 -52.25
N GLY A 19 -0.81 0.70 -52.08
CA GLY A 19 -1.81 0.26 -53.05
C GLY A 19 -2.04 -1.26 -53.10
N VAL A 20 -1.41 -2.03 -52.20
CA VAL A 20 -1.61 -3.48 -52.08
C VAL A 20 -2.35 -3.74 -50.78
N ALA A 21 -3.51 -4.40 -50.89
CA ALA A 21 -4.32 -4.78 -49.73
C ALA A 21 -3.45 -5.50 -48.67
N PRO A 22 -3.53 -5.11 -47.39
CA PRO A 22 -4.58 -4.27 -46.79
C PRO A 22 -4.37 -2.75 -46.92
N CYS A 23 -3.26 -2.27 -47.50
CA CYS A 23 -3.08 -0.85 -47.75
C CYS A 23 -3.96 -0.39 -48.91
N THR A 24 -4.93 0.47 -48.62
CA THR A 24 -5.89 1.04 -49.57
C THR A 24 -5.43 2.37 -50.18
N ALA A 25 -4.26 2.86 -49.77
CA ALA A 25 -3.69 4.10 -50.29
C ALA A 25 -3.45 4.03 -51.80
N SER A 26 -3.83 5.07 -52.53
CA SER A 26 -3.66 5.15 -53.97
C SER A 26 -3.49 6.59 -54.44
N ILE A 27 -2.73 6.77 -55.52
CA ILE A 27 -2.60 8.06 -56.21
C ILE A 27 -3.64 8.10 -57.33
N PRO A 28 -4.40 9.20 -57.50
CA PRO A 28 -4.38 10.45 -56.71
C PRO A 28 -5.36 10.47 -55.53
N ALA A 29 -6.06 9.37 -55.24
CA ALA A 29 -7.21 9.38 -54.34
C ALA A 29 -6.86 9.73 -52.88
N THR A 30 -5.76 9.20 -52.36
CA THR A 30 -5.34 9.39 -50.96
C THR A 30 -4.13 10.33 -50.82
N GLY A 31 -3.51 10.73 -51.93
CA GLY A 31 -2.37 11.64 -51.93
C GLY A 31 -1.82 11.92 -53.33
N SER A 32 -0.98 12.95 -53.44
CA SER A 32 -0.32 13.37 -54.68
C SER A 32 0.97 12.60 -54.98
N ILE A 33 1.58 11.96 -53.97
CA ILE A 33 2.77 11.11 -54.06
C ILE A 33 2.63 9.93 -53.10
N LYS A 34 3.43 8.86 -53.25
CA LYS A 34 3.44 7.75 -52.29
C LYS A 34 3.99 8.21 -50.93
N CYS A 35 3.53 7.61 -49.84
CA CYS A 35 4.01 7.91 -48.48
C CYS A 35 5.51 7.59 -48.28
N PHE A 36 6.08 7.93 -47.13
CA PHE A 36 7.46 7.61 -46.76
C PHE A 36 7.53 6.50 -45.68
N ASN A 37 6.58 5.58 -45.72
CA ASN A 37 6.51 4.40 -44.84
C ASN A 37 6.50 4.72 -43.33
N SER A 38 6.09 5.92 -42.95
CA SER A 38 6.01 6.33 -41.54
C SER A 38 4.57 6.62 -41.15
N LYS A 39 4.27 6.59 -39.85
CA LYS A 39 2.91 6.89 -39.37
C LYS A 39 2.44 8.29 -39.77
N ALA A 40 3.33 9.28 -39.70
CA ALA A 40 3.00 10.66 -40.05
C ALA A 40 2.76 10.89 -41.54
N THR A 41 3.36 10.07 -42.41
CA THR A 41 3.20 10.19 -43.87
C THR A 41 2.21 9.18 -44.44
N CYS A 42 1.70 8.27 -43.61
CA CYS A 42 0.78 7.22 -44.02
C CYS A 42 -0.55 7.82 -44.49
N GLN A 43 -0.98 7.40 -45.67
CA GLN A 43 -2.25 7.83 -46.29
C GLN A 43 -3.41 6.86 -46.00
N ASP A 44 -3.13 5.80 -45.25
CA ASP A 44 -4.11 4.80 -44.80
C ASP A 44 -3.76 4.36 -43.37
N THR A 45 -3.96 5.26 -42.41
CA THR A 45 -3.56 5.06 -41.02
C THR A 45 -4.29 3.90 -40.36
N ALA A 46 -5.50 3.55 -40.84
CA ALA A 46 -6.29 2.44 -40.30
C ALA A 46 -5.66 1.07 -40.57
N ASN A 47 -4.91 0.93 -41.67
CA ASN A 47 -4.22 -0.31 -42.04
C ASN A 47 -2.69 -0.22 -41.89
N PHE A 48 -2.19 0.80 -41.18
CA PHE A 48 -0.76 0.96 -40.88
C PHE A 48 -0.27 -0.19 -39.99
N LEU A 49 0.80 -0.85 -40.39
CA LEU A 49 1.46 -1.90 -39.62
C LEU A 49 2.94 -1.54 -39.53
N ALA A 50 3.40 -1.12 -38.35
CA ALA A 50 4.80 -0.85 -38.11
C ALA A 50 5.55 -2.14 -37.79
N ASP A 51 6.82 -2.15 -38.19
CA ASP A 51 7.87 -3.01 -37.66
C ASP A 51 9.11 -2.12 -37.50
N ASP A 52 9.95 -2.47 -36.54
CA ASP A 52 11.07 -1.60 -36.15
C ASP A 52 12.32 -1.94 -36.93
N VAL A 53 12.95 -0.89 -37.47
CA VAL A 53 14.25 -0.98 -38.12
C VAL A 53 15.29 -0.29 -37.23
N VAL A 54 16.36 -1.01 -36.93
CA VAL A 54 17.46 -0.49 -36.10
C VAL A 54 18.35 0.40 -36.93
N TRP A 55 18.50 1.67 -36.54
CA TRP A 55 19.45 2.58 -37.17
C TRP A 55 20.67 2.78 -36.28
N ARG A 56 21.85 2.43 -36.79
CA ARG A 56 23.13 2.56 -36.07
C ARG A 56 23.95 3.75 -36.57
N PHE A 57 24.39 4.59 -35.65
CA PHE A 57 25.28 5.72 -35.91
C PHE A 57 26.58 5.54 -35.14
N ALA A 58 27.68 5.99 -35.73
CA ALA A 58 28.99 5.92 -35.10
C ALA A 58 29.56 7.31 -34.76
N ARG A 59 30.44 7.34 -33.77
CA ARG A 59 31.36 8.47 -33.59
C ARG A 59 32.42 8.45 -34.71
N PRO A 60 32.67 9.57 -35.41
CA PRO A 60 33.70 9.62 -36.45
C PRO A 60 35.07 9.19 -35.93
N ALA A 61 35.63 8.14 -36.53
CA ALA A 61 36.98 7.66 -36.27
C ALA A 61 37.60 7.12 -37.56
N SER A 62 38.91 7.27 -37.72
CA SER A 62 39.65 6.74 -38.88
C SER A 62 39.82 5.22 -38.88
N TYR A 63 39.35 4.56 -37.82
CA TYR A 63 39.51 3.14 -37.55
C TYR A 63 38.16 2.45 -37.32
N LEU A 64 37.06 3.03 -37.80
CA LEU A 64 35.77 2.33 -37.84
C LEU A 64 35.92 1.09 -38.73
N PRO A 65 35.47 -0.09 -38.26
CA PRO A 65 35.62 -1.31 -39.02
C PRO A 65 34.50 -1.43 -40.07
N ASP A 66 34.79 -2.06 -41.22
CA ASP A 66 33.87 -2.14 -42.36
C ASP A 66 32.79 -3.23 -42.21
N ASP A 67 32.96 -4.14 -41.23
CA ASP A 67 32.05 -5.25 -40.94
C ASP A 67 30.87 -4.86 -40.05
N ILE A 68 30.91 -3.70 -39.41
CA ILE A 68 29.80 -3.13 -38.65
C ILE A 68 29.05 -2.11 -39.51
N GLU A 69 27.88 -2.49 -40.00
CA GLU A 69 27.03 -1.60 -40.79
C GLU A 69 26.53 -0.41 -39.94
N ILE A 70 26.69 0.80 -40.47
CA ILE A 70 26.24 2.05 -39.88
C ILE A 70 25.52 2.90 -40.93
N VAL A 71 24.51 3.67 -40.51
CA VAL A 71 23.85 4.67 -41.33
C VAL A 71 24.82 5.81 -41.64
N ALA A 72 25.46 6.34 -40.61
CA ALA A 72 26.47 7.39 -40.75
C ALA A 72 27.37 7.50 -39.52
N ALA A 73 28.62 7.90 -39.75
CA ALA A 73 29.51 8.39 -38.71
C ALA A 73 29.21 9.88 -38.44
N SER A 74 28.14 10.17 -37.71
CA SER A 74 27.64 11.54 -37.52
C SER A 74 27.48 11.96 -36.05
N ILE A 75 27.90 11.15 -35.08
CA ILE A 75 27.83 11.53 -33.66
C ILE A 75 28.90 12.58 -33.35
N LEU A 76 28.48 13.78 -32.93
CA LEU A 76 29.36 14.86 -32.51
C LEU A 76 29.74 14.76 -31.03
N ASP A 77 28.75 14.49 -30.18
CA ASP A 77 28.91 14.46 -28.73
C ASP A 77 27.94 13.47 -28.08
N ILE A 78 28.39 12.83 -27.01
CA ILE A 78 27.58 12.02 -26.12
C ILE A 78 27.86 12.50 -24.70
N SER A 79 26.84 13.03 -24.04
CA SER A 79 26.88 13.43 -22.65
C SER A 79 26.03 12.47 -21.83
N TYR A 80 26.64 11.81 -20.86
CA TYR A 80 25.98 10.87 -19.97
C TYR A 80 26.00 11.36 -18.53
N THR A 81 24.81 11.45 -17.93
CA THR A 81 24.64 11.66 -16.50
C THR A 81 24.11 10.35 -15.91
N PRO A 82 24.90 9.62 -15.10
CA PRO A 82 24.43 8.37 -14.49
C PRO A 82 23.33 8.63 -13.46
N ALA A 83 22.51 7.60 -13.22
CA ALA A 83 21.54 7.56 -12.15
C ALA A 83 22.22 7.63 -10.77
N THR A 84 21.52 8.22 -9.81
CA THR A 84 21.88 8.16 -8.39
C THR A 84 20.79 7.40 -7.65
N ILE A 85 21.16 6.32 -6.98
CA ILE A 85 20.28 5.57 -6.07
C ILE A 85 20.09 6.37 -4.80
N SER A 86 18.85 6.40 -4.33
CA SER A 86 18.51 6.86 -2.99
C SER A 86 18.23 5.64 -2.13
N LEU A 87 18.88 5.58 -0.97
CA LEU A 87 18.80 4.43 -0.08
C LEU A 87 17.74 4.70 0.97
N GLY A 88 16.56 4.08 0.86
CA GLY A 88 15.50 4.12 1.88
C GLY A 88 14.82 5.49 2.02
N LYS A 89 14.63 6.22 0.91
CA LYS A 89 14.06 7.56 0.93
C LYS A 89 13.17 7.87 -0.27
N ASP A 90 13.70 7.73 -1.47
CA ASP A 90 12.97 8.03 -2.70
C ASP A 90 13.52 7.20 -3.86
N LEU A 91 13.02 7.48 -5.04
CA LEU A 91 13.37 6.80 -6.28
C LEU A 91 14.75 7.19 -6.86
N GLY A 92 15.46 8.12 -6.23
CA GLY A 92 16.73 8.64 -6.73
C GLY A 92 16.61 9.52 -7.97
N THR A 93 17.71 9.68 -8.70
CA THR A 93 17.74 10.45 -9.96
C THR A 93 17.97 9.55 -11.16
N ARG A 94 17.39 9.94 -12.29
CA ARG A 94 17.37 9.15 -13.52
C ARG A 94 18.64 9.34 -14.34
N ALA A 95 19.15 8.25 -14.90
CA ALA A 95 20.20 8.31 -15.90
C ALA A 95 19.69 9.07 -17.12
N THR A 96 20.51 9.97 -17.65
CA THR A 96 20.18 10.78 -18.82
C THR A 96 21.32 10.68 -19.82
N LEU A 97 20.98 10.35 -21.06
CA LEU A 97 21.89 10.30 -22.19
C LEU A 97 21.47 11.37 -23.20
N GLN A 98 22.37 12.30 -23.49
CA GLN A 98 22.17 13.32 -24.52
C GLN A 98 23.15 13.06 -25.66
N ILE A 99 22.62 12.84 -26.86
CA ILE A 99 23.40 12.60 -28.07
C ILE A 99 23.20 13.77 -29.00
N THR A 100 24.29 14.34 -29.50
CA THR A 100 24.24 15.36 -30.56
C THR A 100 24.83 14.81 -31.85
N PHE A 101 24.06 14.87 -32.91
CA PHE A 101 24.44 14.45 -34.25
C PHE A 101 24.69 15.64 -35.16
N LYS A 102 25.60 15.44 -36.12
CA LYS A 102 25.79 16.31 -37.27
C LYS A 102 24.76 15.95 -38.35
N ASP A 103 24.06 16.96 -38.84
CA ASP A 103 23.20 16.82 -39.99
C ASP A 103 23.99 16.77 -41.30
N HIS A 104 23.49 15.99 -42.26
CA HIS A 104 24.21 15.65 -43.48
C HIS A 104 23.24 15.24 -44.61
N PRO A 105 23.64 15.35 -45.88
CA PRO A 105 22.89 14.77 -47.00
C PRO A 105 22.82 13.24 -46.92
N HIS A 106 21.71 12.65 -47.38
CA HIS A 106 21.54 11.20 -47.43
C HIS A 106 20.71 10.78 -48.65
N SER A 107 21.09 9.67 -49.27
CA SER A 107 20.49 9.13 -50.51
C SER A 107 19.11 8.50 -50.32
N ASP A 108 18.68 8.30 -49.07
CA ASP A 108 17.38 7.68 -48.72
C ASP A 108 17.26 6.21 -49.17
N THR A 109 18.42 5.56 -49.37
CA THR A 109 18.56 4.15 -49.73
C THR A 109 18.79 3.31 -48.47
N GLY A 110 18.40 2.03 -48.52
CA GLY A 110 18.61 1.08 -47.44
C GLY A 110 17.32 0.70 -46.71
N GLU A 111 17.44 -0.22 -45.76
CA GLU A 111 16.32 -0.65 -44.93
C GLU A 111 15.85 0.47 -43.99
N GLY A 112 14.53 0.58 -43.82
CA GLY A 112 13.91 1.63 -43.01
C GLY A 112 13.82 3.03 -43.66
N PHE A 113 14.39 3.21 -44.87
CA PHE A 113 14.27 4.44 -45.65
C PHE A 113 13.13 4.38 -46.69
N ASP A 114 13.19 5.18 -47.75
CA ASP A 114 12.09 5.32 -48.70
C ASP A 114 11.97 4.14 -49.66
N LYS A 115 11.06 3.19 -49.35
CA LYS A 115 10.68 2.06 -50.22
C LYS A 115 10.30 2.46 -51.65
N TYR A 116 9.82 3.68 -51.86
CA TYR A 116 9.36 4.17 -53.17
C TYR A 116 10.34 5.19 -53.77
N LEU A 117 11.61 5.11 -53.40
CA LEU A 117 12.66 6.00 -53.90
C LEU A 117 12.69 6.07 -55.44
N ALA A 118 12.51 4.94 -56.12
CA ALA A 118 12.48 4.87 -57.58
C ALA A 118 11.33 5.66 -58.23
N ASP A 119 10.27 5.96 -57.47
CA ASP A 119 9.11 6.72 -57.92
C ASP A 119 9.27 8.25 -57.66
N ARG A 120 10.40 8.69 -57.06
CA ARG A 120 10.65 10.10 -56.76
C ARG A 120 11.21 10.82 -57.98
N THR A 121 10.71 12.03 -58.25
CA THR A 121 11.15 12.88 -59.38
C THR A 121 12.34 13.77 -59.03
N TYR A 122 12.94 13.59 -57.86
CA TYR A 122 14.03 14.38 -57.34
C TYR A 122 15.12 13.48 -56.75
N ASP A 123 16.36 13.97 -56.73
CA ASP A 123 17.47 13.31 -56.03
C ASP A 123 17.39 13.63 -54.53
N PRO A 124 17.13 12.65 -53.65
CA PRO A 124 17.09 12.91 -52.22
C PRO A 124 18.42 13.40 -51.68
N TYR A 125 19.56 13.00 -52.24
CA TYR A 125 20.86 13.44 -51.73
C TYR A 125 21.01 14.96 -51.86
N SER A 126 20.52 15.53 -52.96
CA SER A 126 20.54 16.97 -53.22
C SER A 126 19.37 17.75 -52.59
N GLN A 127 18.36 17.07 -52.05
CA GLN A 127 17.14 17.70 -51.51
C GLN A 127 16.95 17.45 -50.00
N GLY A 128 17.29 18.47 -49.22
CA GLY A 128 17.18 18.44 -47.76
C GLY A 128 18.31 17.66 -47.08
N THR A 129 18.15 17.43 -45.78
CA THR A 129 19.16 16.77 -44.95
C THR A 129 18.58 15.54 -44.24
N PHE A 130 19.42 14.66 -43.72
CA PHE A 130 19.03 13.44 -43.03
C PHE A 130 18.06 13.74 -41.88
N TRP A 131 18.48 14.56 -40.91
CA TRP A 131 17.68 14.84 -39.73
C TRP A 131 16.49 15.76 -40.05
N GLY A 132 16.60 16.59 -41.09
CA GLY A 132 15.48 17.36 -41.62
C GLY A 132 14.37 16.46 -42.17
N LYS A 133 14.74 15.45 -42.98
CA LYS A 133 13.80 14.43 -43.48
C LYS A 133 13.26 13.57 -42.36
N PHE A 134 14.11 13.11 -41.43
CA PHE A 134 13.71 12.30 -40.29
C PHE A 134 12.65 13.00 -39.47
N ARG A 135 12.87 14.26 -39.04
CA ARG A 135 11.89 15.02 -38.27
C ARG A 135 10.55 15.19 -39.01
N ALA A 136 10.58 15.40 -40.32
CA ALA A 136 9.37 15.52 -41.12
C ALA A 136 8.58 14.21 -41.24
N ARG A 137 9.27 13.06 -41.16
CA ARG A 137 8.68 11.73 -41.39
C ARG A 137 8.36 10.99 -40.09
N GLN A 138 9.18 11.14 -39.06
CA GLN A 138 9.13 10.42 -37.79
C GLN A 138 9.00 11.38 -36.60
N PRO A 139 7.90 12.14 -36.48
CA PRO A 139 7.70 13.05 -35.35
C PRO A 139 7.36 12.36 -34.03
N PHE A 140 7.03 11.05 -34.03
CA PHE A 140 6.50 10.31 -32.88
C PHE A 140 7.52 9.33 -32.28
N VAL A 141 8.76 9.79 -32.06
CA VAL A 141 9.89 8.94 -31.61
C VAL A 141 10.08 8.90 -30.10
N ARG A 142 9.31 9.70 -29.34
CA ARG A 142 9.30 9.60 -27.87
C ARG A 142 8.77 8.23 -27.44
N GLY A 143 9.43 7.60 -26.48
CA GLY A 143 9.12 6.24 -26.02
C GLY A 143 9.81 5.13 -26.80
N GLN A 144 10.49 5.43 -27.91
CA GLN A 144 11.27 4.44 -28.66
C GLN A 144 12.56 4.08 -27.94
N GLU A 145 13.01 2.84 -28.13
CA GLU A 145 14.24 2.33 -27.53
C GLU A 145 15.48 2.95 -28.16
N LEU A 146 16.49 3.19 -27.33
CA LEU A 146 17.79 3.69 -27.72
C LEU A 146 18.88 2.91 -26.99
N ARG A 147 19.87 2.44 -27.72
CA ARG A 147 21.00 1.67 -27.20
C ARG A 147 22.29 2.46 -27.36
N TRP A 148 23.02 2.60 -26.27
CA TRP A 148 24.37 3.15 -26.26
C TRP A 148 25.39 2.03 -26.12
N ILE A 149 26.19 1.84 -27.17
CA ILE A 149 27.11 0.72 -27.29
C ILE A 149 28.55 1.24 -27.22
N THR A 150 29.36 0.67 -26.34
CA THR A 150 30.78 1.00 -26.18
C THR A 150 31.64 -0.26 -26.14
N GLY A 151 32.74 -0.26 -26.89
CA GLY A 151 33.67 -1.39 -26.95
C GLY A 151 35.03 -1.00 -27.48
N LEU A 152 35.87 -1.99 -27.77
CA LEU A 152 37.20 -1.81 -28.33
C LEU A 152 37.26 -2.30 -29.77
N LEU A 153 38.22 -1.76 -30.54
CA LEU A 153 38.50 -2.27 -31.88
C LEU A 153 38.97 -3.72 -31.81
N GLY A 154 38.23 -4.62 -32.46
CA GLY A 154 38.49 -6.07 -32.47
C GLY A 154 37.43 -6.87 -31.73
N ASP A 155 36.60 -6.22 -30.91
CA ASP A 155 35.46 -6.86 -30.24
C ASP A 155 34.33 -7.08 -31.26
N GLU A 156 33.62 -8.20 -31.16
CA GLU A 156 32.36 -8.37 -31.88
C GLU A 156 31.30 -7.43 -31.30
N LEU A 157 30.36 -6.93 -32.12
CA LEU A 157 29.34 -5.98 -31.66
C LEU A 157 28.53 -6.53 -30.47
N ALA A 158 28.28 -7.84 -30.44
CA ALA A 158 27.53 -8.51 -29.38
C ALA A 158 28.29 -8.58 -28.04
N ASP A 159 29.63 -8.49 -28.07
CA ASP A 159 30.48 -8.50 -26.88
C ASP A 159 30.71 -7.09 -26.30
N MET A 160 30.27 -6.04 -27.01
CA MET A 160 30.40 -4.66 -26.57
C MET A 160 29.38 -4.33 -25.46
N GLU A 161 29.78 -3.48 -24.50
CA GLU A 161 28.89 -3.02 -23.44
C GLU A 161 27.74 -2.20 -24.05
N THR A 162 26.51 -2.68 -23.85
CA THR A 162 25.29 -2.03 -24.32
C THR A 162 24.48 -1.52 -23.13
N ARG A 163 24.05 -0.25 -23.21
CA ARG A 163 23.16 0.38 -22.24
C ARG A 163 21.85 0.77 -22.90
N TYR A 164 20.75 0.41 -22.28
CA TYR A 164 19.40 0.62 -22.78
C TYR A 164 18.78 1.89 -22.19
N PHE A 165 18.15 2.69 -23.05
CA PHE A 165 17.44 3.91 -22.70
C PHE A 165 16.16 4.04 -23.53
N VAL A 166 15.32 4.98 -23.13
CA VAL A 166 14.10 5.36 -23.83
C VAL A 166 14.18 6.83 -24.23
N ILE A 167 13.83 7.15 -25.48
CA ILE A 167 13.83 8.53 -25.98
C ILE A 167 12.76 9.36 -25.23
N ASP A 168 13.20 10.43 -24.56
CA ASP A 168 12.35 11.39 -23.84
C ASP A 168 11.98 12.57 -24.75
N SER A 169 12.96 13.13 -25.44
CA SER A 169 12.78 14.29 -26.32
C SER A 169 13.87 14.39 -27.37
N PHE A 170 13.67 15.29 -28.33
CA PHE A 170 14.66 15.62 -29.34
C PHE A 170 14.51 17.09 -29.76
N ASP A 171 15.60 17.66 -30.27
CA ASP A 171 15.67 19.02 -30.79
C ASP A 171 16.40 19.08 -32.13
N GLY A 172 16.05 20.06 -32.94
CA GLY A 172 16.69 20.32 -34.23
C GLY A 172 16.01 19.65 -35.44
N PRO A 173 16.65 19.61 -36.62
CA PRO A 173 17.99 20.14 -36.85
C PRO A 173 18.04 21.67 -36.63
N THR A 174 19.06 22.17 -35.95
CA THR A 174 19.29 23.62 -35.80
C THR A 174 19.84 24.22 -37.10
N PRO A 175 19.85 25.56 -37.28
CA PRO A 175 20.48 26.20 -38.44
C PRO A 175 21.96 25.84 -38.63
N GLU A 176 22.67 25.45 -37.56
CA GLU A 176 24.05 24.97 -37.59
C GLU A 176 24.18 23.49 -37.99
N GLY A 177 23.07 22.82 -38.32
CA GLY A 177 23.04 21.42 -38.72
C GLY A 177 23.29 20.45 -37.56
N LYS A 178 22.70 20.71 -36.39
CA LYS A 178 22.78 19.80 -35.24
C LYS A 178 21.42 19.23 -34.89
N TYR A 179 21.35 17.93 -34.63
CA TYR A 179 20.17 17.25 -34.11
C TYR A 179 20.51 16.62 -32.77
N THR A 180 19.67 16.82 -31.76
CA THR A 180 19.92 16.32 -30.42
C THR A 180 18.80 15.38 -30.00
N ILE A 181 19.17 14.23 -29.44
CA ILE A 181 18.25 13.29 -28.81
C ILE A 181 18.59 13.24 -27.32
N ILE A 182 17.56 13.30 -26.47
CA ILE A 182 17.67 13.10 -25.04
C ILE A 182 16.90 11.83 -24.70
N ALA A 183 17.61 10.86 -24.16
CA ALA A 183 17.07 9.59 -23.68
C ALA A 183 17.28 9.47 -22.17
N LYS A 184 16.38 8.74 -21.50
CA LYS A 184 16.39 8.50 -20.05
C LYS A 184 16.18 7.03 -19.75
N ASP A 185 16.49 6.62 -18.53
CA ASP A 185 16.16 5.27 -18.07
C ASP A 185 14.65 4.99 -18.01
N VAL A 186 14.31 3.72 -17.84
CA VAL A 186 12.92 3.23 -17.86
C VAL A 186 12.07 3.77 -16.71
N LEU A 187 12.67 4.08 -15.56
CA LEU A 187 11.93 4.58 -14.39
C LEU A 187 11.40 6.00 -14.61
N LYS A 188 11.81 6.68 -15.70
CA LYS A 188 11.17 7.93 -16.13
C LYS A 188 9.69 7.74 -16.48
N TYR A 189 9.24 6.53 -16.81
CA TYR A 189 7.82 6.25 -17.02
C TYR A 189 6.95 6.46 -15.77
N ALA A 190 7.51 6.27 -14.57
CA ALA A 190 6.80 6.45 -13.31
C ALA A 190 6.54 7.92 -12.92
N ASP A 191 7.14 8.88 -13.62
CA ASP A 191 7.00 10.30 -13.28
C ASP A 191 5.54 10.77 -13.41
N GLY A 192 5.11 11.67 -12.52
CA GLY A 192 3.71 12.09 -12.42
C GLY A 192 3.15 12.84 -13.64
N ASP A 193 4.00 13.31 -14.56
CA ASP A 193 3.58 13.85 -15.86
C ASP A 193 3.20 12.75 -16.87
N ARG A 194 3.45 11.49 -16.52
CA ARG A 194 3.23 10.31 -17.36
C ARG A 194 2.34 9.27 -16.70
N ALA A 195 2.50 9.03 -15.40
CA ALA A 195 1.86 7.93 -14.70
C ALA A 195 1.22 8.38 -13.38
N GLN A 196 -0.04 7.96 -13.18
CA GLN A 196 -0.77 8.18 -11.94
C GLN A 196 -1.55 6.93 -11.56
N ALA A 197 -1.57 6.62 -10.27
CA ALA A 197 -2.31 5.51 -9.69
C ALA A 197 -3.23 6.01 -8.55
N PRO A 198 -4.55 5.73 -8.59
CA PRO A 198 -5.28 5.23 -9.76
C PRO A 198 -5.27 6.25 -10.91
N ALA A 199 -5.57 5.79 -12.13
CA ALA A 199 -5.83 6.69 -13.24
C ALA A 199 -7.08 7.56 -12.98
N LEU A 200 -7.09 8.78 -13.51
CA LEU A 200 -8.25 9.67 -13.41
C LEU A 200 -9.46 9.04 -14.12
N SER A 201 -10.56 8.89 -13.39
CA SER A 201 -11.83 8.39 -13.94
C SER A 201 -12.68 9.55 -14.46
N ASN A 202 -13.32 9.39 -15.61
CA ASN A 202 -14.14 10.42 -16.25
C ASN A 202 -15.62 10.39 -15.81
N GLY A 203 -16.04 9.36 -15.06
CA GLY A 203 -17.43 9.22 -14.65
C GLY A 203 -17.83 10.19 -13.53
N PHE A 204 -19.06 10.68 -13.64
CA PHE A 204 -19.70 11.54 -12.64
C PHE A 204 -21.17 11.19 -12.44
N LEU A 205 -21.76 11.63 -11.34
CA LEU A 205 -23.16 11.36 -11.02
C LEU A 205 -24.12 12.01 -12.03
N SER A 206 -25.05 11.23 -12.56
CA SER A 206 -26.12 11.73 -13.43
C SER A 206 -27.16 12.60 -12.72
N ALA A 207 -27.35 12.40 -11.41
CA ALA A 207 -28.36 13.05 -10.59
C ALA A 207 -27.90 13.13 -9.13
N ASP A 208 -28.57 13.99 -8.34
CA ASP A 208 -28.37 14.05 -6.88
C ASP A 208 -28.66 12.70 -6.22
N ILE A 209 -27.87 12.36 -5.20
CA ILE A 209 -28.11 11.17 -4.36
C ILE A 209 -28.14 11.55 -2.88
N THR A 210 -29.01 10.90 -2.11
CA THR A 210 -29.11 11.12 -0.66
C THR A 210 -28.08 10.27 0.09
N ALA A 211 -27.89 10.52 1.40
CA ALA A 211 -26.99 9.72 2.24
C ALA A 211 -27.40 8.24 2.38
N VAL A 212 -28.66 7.90 2.09
CA VAL A 212 -29.19 6.52 2.15
C VAL A 212 -29.37 5.89 0.76
N ALA A 213 -28.99 6.58 -0.32
CA ALA A 213 -29.11 6.06 -1.67
C ALA A 213 -28.21 4.83 -1.86
N THR A 214 -28.82 3.72 -2.29
CA THR A 214 -28.16 2.44 -2.56
C THR A 214 -27.85 2.23 -4.05
N SER A 215 -28.14 3.22 -4.89
CA SER A 215 -27.82 3.18 -6.32
C SER A 215 -27.43 4.55 -6.85
N ALA A 216 -26.53 4.58 -7.83
CA ALA A 216 -26.20 5.76 -8.62
C ALA A 216 -26.07 5.39 -10.10
N THR A 217 -26.18 6.37 -11.00
CA THR A 217 -25.92 6.16 -12.43
C THR A 217 -24.87 7.15 -12.91
N LEU A 218 -23.86 6.65 -13.61
CA LEU A 218 -22.75 7.43 -14.15
C LEU A 218 -23.08 8.04 -15.51
N LEU A 219 -22.51 9.22 -15.77
CA LEU A 219 -22.37 9.82 -17.09
C LEU A 219 -20.89 10.03 -17.43
N PRO A 220 -20.51 10.08 -18.73
CA PRO A 220 -21.35 9.92 -19.92
C PRO A 220 -21.86 8.49 -20.15
N SER A 221 -22.81 8.30 -21.08
CA SER A 221 -23.33 6.96 -21.42
C SER A 221 -22.20 6.03 -21.87
N GLY A 222 -22.19 4.79 -21.36
CA GLY A 222 -21.16 3.79 -21.67
C GLY A 222 -19.91 3.85 -20.78
N ILE A 223 -19.71 4.93 -20.02
CA ILE A 223 -18.49 5.12 -19.20
C ILE A 223 -18.27 4.00 -18.20
N GLY A 224 -19.34 3.45 -17.64
CA GLY A 224 -19.23 2.37 -16.68
C GLY A 224 -18.55 1.14 -17.26
N ASN A 225 -18.85 0.76 -18.51
CA ASN A 225 -18.17 -0.36 -19.18
C ASN A 225 -16.76 0.00 -19.65
N ALA A 226 -16.52 1.27 -19.97
CA ALA A 226 -15.25 1.72 -20.53
C ALA A 226 -14.14 1.82 -19.47
N GLU A 227 -14.46 2.30 -18.27
CA GLU A 227 -13.44 2.66 -17.27
C GLU A 227 -13.63 1.97 -15.90
N TYR A 228 -14.84 1.52 -15.55
CA TYR A 228 -15.12 1.01 -14.20
C TYR A 228 -15.17 -0.52 -14.18
N PRO A 229 -14.42 -1.19 -13.29
CA PRO A 229 -14.51 -2.63 -13.12
C PRO A 229 -15.93 -3.06 -12.71
N ALA A 230 -16.21 -4.37 -12.78
CA ALA A 230 -17.53 -4.90 -12.41
C ALA A 230 -17.89 -4.65 -10.93
N SER A 231 -16.88 -4.53 -10.07
CA SER A 231 -17.01 -4.16 -8.66
C SER A 231 -15.73 -3.49 -8.17
N GLY A 232 -15.84 -2.72 -7.09
CA GLY A 232 -14.69 -2.08 -6.46
C GLY A 232 -15.10 -1.00 -5.48
N TYR A 233 -14.25 0.00 -5.32
CA TYR A 233 -14.50 1.19 -4.49
C TYR A 233 -14.42 2.45 -5.34
N ILE A 234 -15.30 3.41 -5.06
CA ILE A 234 -15.31 4.74 -5.67
C ILE A 234 -15.31 5.83 -4.60
N ASN A 235 -14.59 6.90 -4.86
CA ASN A 235 -14.63 8.16 -4.13
C ASN A 235 -15.59 9.13 -4.84
N ILE A 236 -16.71 9.43 -4.20
CA ILE A 236 -17.76 10.32 -4.70
C ILE A 236 -17.50 11.73 -4.18
N GLY A 237 -17.43 12.70 -5.08
CA GLY A 237 -17.26 14.12 -4.75
C GLY A 237 -15.95 14.47 -4.04
N GLY A 238 -15.00 13.53 -3.97
CA GLY A 238 -13.72 13.73 -3.27
C GLY A 238 -13.79 13.63 -1.74
N SER A 239 -14.88 13.11 -1.18
CA SER A 239 -15.10 13.11 0.29
C SER A 239 -15.77 11.87 0.85
N GLU A 240 -16.25 10.96 0.01
CA GLU A 240 -16.93 9.75 0.47
C GLU A 240 -16.52 8.55 -0.37
N VAL A 241 -16.08 7.48 0.29
CA VAL A 241 -15.86 6.20 -0.37
C VAL A 241 -17.10 5.34 -0.28
N ALA A 242 -17.52 4.76 -1.40
CA ALA A 242 -18.56 3.73 -1.48
C ALA A 242 -18.00 2.49 -2.17
N SER A 243 -18.36 1.30 -1.69
CA SER A 243 -18.16 0.09 -2.49
C SER A 243 -19.29 -0.03 -3.50
N PHE A 244 -19.00 -0.61 -4.66
CA PHE A 244 -19.98 -0.75 -5.72
C PHE A 244 -19.91 -2.10 -6.43
N THR A 245 -21.06 -2.51 -6.97
CA THR A 245 -21.15 -3.43 -8.12
C THR A 245 -21.82 -2.70 -9.27
N ARG A 246 -21.45 -3.03 -10.51
CA ARG A 246 -21.85 -2.26 -11.70
C ARG A 246 -22.59 -3.13 -12.71
N SER A 247 -23.64 -2.55 -13.30
CA SER A 247 -24.27 -3.03 -14.53
C SER A 247 -24.44 -1.87 -15.52
N GLY A 248 -23.71 -1.89 -16.63
CA GLY A 248 -23.63 -0.74 -17.54
C GLY A 248 -23.11 0.50 -16.80
N ASN A 249 -23.90 1.57 -16.76
CA ASN A 249 -23.58 2.79 -16.00
C ASN A 249 -24.18 2.83 -14.59
N THR A 250 -25.03 1.88 -14.23
CA THR A 250 -25.71 1.86 -12.95
C THR A 250 -24.84 1.13 -11.92
N LEU A 251 -24.59 1.80 -10.81
CA LEU A 251 -23.88 1.31 -9.65
C LEU A 251 -24.88 0.95 -8.57
N THR A 252 -24.73 -0.24 -7.98
CA THR A 252 -25.33 -0.59 -6.69
C THR A 252 -24.28 -0.28 -5.62
N LEU A 253 -24.62 0.55 -4.63
CA LEU A 253 -23.68 1.14 -3.68
C LEU A 253 -23.89 0.64 -2.26
N VAL A 254 -22.78 0.42 -1.55
CA VAL A 254 -22.73 0.47 -0.08
C VAL A 254 -21.91 1.70 0.31
N ARG A 255 -22.57 2.63 1.00
CA ARG A 255 -22.09 4.00 1.26
C ARG A 255 -21.22 4.08 2.53
N GLY A 256 -20.48 5.18 2.70
CA GLY A 256 -19.71 5.46 3.93
C GLY A 256 -18.70 4.36 4.30
N GLN A 257 -17.89 3.94 3.33
CA GLN A 257 -16.89 2.89 3.51
C GLN A 257 -15.51 3.48 3.86
N LEU A 258 -14.59 2.61 4.31
CA LEU A 258 -13.19 2.94 4.59
C LEU A 258 -13.01 4.17 5.51
N GLY A 259 -13.87 4.30 6.52
CA GLY A 259 -13.82 5.39 7.50
C GLY A 259 -14.47 6.70 7.05
N THR A 260 -14.98 6.78 5.83
CA THR A 260 -15.77 7.93 5.37
C THR A 260 -17.23 7.85 5.86
N THR A 261 -17.95 8.97 5.82
CA THR A 261 -19.36 9.04 6.22
C THR A 261 -20.25 9.23 4.99
N ALA A 262 -21.38 8.53 4.95
CA ALA A 262 -22.36 8.69 3.88
C ALA A 262 -23.03 10.08 3.93
N THR A 263 -22.95 10.84 2.84
CA THR A 263 -23.51 12.20 2.72
C THR A 263 -24.37 12.39 1.47
N THR A 264 -25.00 13.56 1.34
CA THR A 264 -25.72 13.92 0.12
C THR A 264 -24.74 14.42 -0.94
N HIS A 265 -24.82 13.90 -2.15
CA HIS A 265 -24.02 14.35 -3.31
C HIS A 265 -24.92 14.93 -4.40
N LYS A 266 -24.35 15.77 -5.24
CA LYS A 266 -25.01 16.44 -6.35
C LYS A 266 -24.74 15.76 -7.68
N ALA A 267 -25.66 15.96 -8.62
CA ALA A 267 -25.37 15.68 -10.01
C ALA A 267 -24.05 16.35 -10.41
N GLN A 268 -23.28 15.69 -11.27
CA GLN A 268 -21.94 16.10 -11.73
C GLN A 268 -20.81 15.95 -10.70
N ASP A 269 -21.08 15.50 -9.47
CA ASP A 269 -20.00 15.11 -8.57
C ASP A 269 -19.21 13.94 -9.18
N ARG A 270 -17.88 14.08 -9.18
CA ARG A 270 -16.98 13.07 -9.74
C ARG A 270 -17.12 11.75 -9.00
N CYS A 271 -16.93 10.65 -9.70
CA CYS A 271 -16.88 9.29 -9.14
C CYS A 271 -15.53 8.67 -9.47
N GLN A 272 -14.50 8.96 -8.67
CA GLN A 272 -13.13 8.50 -8.91
C GLN A 272 -12.96 7.05 -8.43
N LEU A 273 -12.34 6.17 -9.21
CA LEU A 273 -11.96 4.85 -8.70
C LEU A 273 -10.93 4.96 -7.58
N VAL A 274 -11.08 4.12 -6.55
CA VAL A 274 -10.12 3.99 -5.45
C VAL A 274 -9.22 2.79 -5.72
N LEU A 275 -7.91 3.02 -5.80
CA LEU A 275 -6.92 1.94 -5.80
C LEU A 275 -6.73 1.47 -4.37
N ARG A 276 -6.86 0.16 -4.15
CA ARG A 276 -6.82 -0.44 -2.81
C ARG A 276 -5.92 -1.66 -2.82
N TYR A 277 -4.89 -1.61 -1.98
CA TYR A 277 -4.03 -2.74 -1.62
C TYR A 277 -4.33 -3.18 -0.20
N VAL A 278 -4.37 -4.50 0.05
CA VAL A 278 -4.72 -5.04 1.38
C VAL A 278 -3.77 -6.18 1.76
N GLY A 279 -2.82 -5.87 2.64
CA GLY A 279 -1.88 -6.87 3.16
C GLY A 279 -1.04 -7.50 2.05
N GLU A 280 -0.52 -6.69 1.14
CA GLU A 280 0.26 -7.15 -0.02
C GLU A 280 1.76 -6.95 0.19
N ASP A 281 2.56 -7.83 -0.40
CA ASP A 281 4.02 -7.69 -0.42
C ASP A 281 4.38 -6.41 -1.19
N VAL A 282 5.38 -5.67 -0.70
CA VAL A 282 5.80 -4.44 -1.36
C VAL A 282 6.34 -4.70 -2.77
N ALA A 283 6.91 -5.88 -3.05
CA ALA A 283 7.35 -6.29 -4.38
C ALA A 283 6.16 -6.32 -5.37
N ASP A 284 5.03 -6.87 -4.96
CA ASP A 284 3.82 -6.98 -5.78
C ASP A 284 3.19 -5.60 -6.02
N ILE A 285 3.16 -4.76 -4.98
CA ILE A 285 2.65 -3.39 -5.10
C ILE A 285 3.53 -2.57 -6.06
N VAL A 286 4.86 -2.71 -5.96
CA VAL A 286 5.81 -2.01 -6.84
C VAL A 286 5.68 -2.50 -8.28
N GLU A 287 5.50 -3.82 -8.50
CA GLU A 287 5.21 -4.38 -9.83
C GLU A 287 3.93 -3.79 -10.41
N ASP A 288 2.80 -3.82 -9.70
CA ASP A 288 1.53 -3.29 -10.21
C ASP A 288 1.63 -1.80 -10.55
N LEU A 289 2.29 -1.02 -9.68
CA LEU A 289 2.52 0.41 -9.92
C LEU A 289 3.38 0.67 -11.17
N LEU A 290 4.41 -0.13 -11.42
CA LEU A 290 5.30 0.06 -12.57
C LEU A 290 4.70 -0.49 -13.88
N VAL A 291 4.11 -1.68 -13.84
CA VAL A 291 3.61 -2.37 -15.04
C VAL A 291 2.22 -1.85 -15.41
N THR A 292 1.28 -1.84 -14.48
CA THR A 292 -0.12 -1.50 -14.76
C THR A 292 -0.35 0.00 -14.89
N TYR A 293 0.31 0.81 -14.06
CA TYR A 293 0.06 2.27 -14.01
C TYR A 293 1.13 3.13 -14.69
N ALA A 294 2.34 2.61 -14.89
CA ALA A 294 3.42 3.34 -15.56
C ALA A 294 3.81 2.74 -16.93
N ASP A 295 3.18 1.65 -17.37
CA ASP A 295 3.47 0.98 -18.64
C ASP A 295 4.95 0.57 -18.80
N VAL A 296 5.64 0.28 -17.69
CA VAL A 296 6.98 -0.34 -17.75
C VAL A 296 6.83 -1.76 -18.27
N PRO A 297 7.61 -2.18 -19.29
CA PRO A 297 7.50 -3.54 -19.81
C PRO A 297 7.75 -4.58 -18.72
N SER A 298 6.87 -5.56 -18.60
CA SER A 298 6.99 -6.61 -17.57
C SER A 298 8.27 -7.45 -17.72
N SER A 299 8.88 -7.49 -18.90
CA SER A 299 10.18 -8.14 -19.12
C SER A 299 11.33 -7.48 -18.36
N TYR A 300 11.16 -6.24 -17.89
CA TYR A 300 12.16 -5.52 -17.08
C TYR A 300 11.98 -5.82 -15.59
N ILE A 301 10.92 -6.54 -15.20
CA ILE A 301 10.53 -6.77 -13.81
C ILE A 301 10.70 -8.24 -13.47
N ASN A 302 11.70 -8.54 -12.64
CA ASN A 302 11.87 -9.87 -12.06
C ASN A 302 11.24 -9.92 -10.66
N VAL A 303 9.90 -9.96 -10.61
CA VAL A 303 9.17 -9.94 -9.33
C VAL A 303 9.52 -11.10 -8.41
N ALA A 304 9.90 -12.26 -8.96
CA ALA A 304 10.32 -13.42 -8.16
C ALA A 304 11.62 -13.17 -7.38
N GLU A 305 12.57 -12.44 -7.97
CA GLU A 305 13.80 -12.02 -7.28
C GLU A 305 13.48 -11.00 -6.17
N TRP A 306 12.55 -10.09 -6.43
CA TRP A 306 12.13 -9.09 -5.46
C TRP A 306 11.38 -9.72 -4.27
N GLN A 307 10.48 -10.65 -4.53
CA GLN A 307 9.77 -11.41 -3.48
C GLN A 307 10.73 -12.25 -2.63
N ALA A 308 11.78 -12.82 -3.23
CA ALA A 308 12.80 -13.54 -2.48
C ALA A 308 13.58 -12.60 -1.54
N GLU A 309 13.91 -11.39 -2.01
CA GLU A 309 14.56 -10.35 -1.22
C GLU A 309 13.67 -9.85 -0.07
N THR A 310 12.39 -9.54 -0.34
CA THR A 310 11.45 -9.06 0.70
C THR A 310 11.13 -10.15 1.72
N ALA A 311 11.02 -11.41 1.30
CA ALA A 311 10.85 -12.53 2.22
C ALA A 311 12.08 -12.74 3.12
N ALA A 312 13.29 -12.51 2.60
CA ALA A 312 14.52 -12.72 3.36
C ALA A 312 14.82 -11.59 4.37
N TYR A 313 14.48 -10.34 4.04
CA TYR A 313 14.95 -9.18 4.80
C TYR A 313 13.85 -8.26 5.33
N LEU A 314 12.65 -8.26 4.73
CA LEU A 314 11.56 -7.36 5.13
C LEU A 314 10.49 -8.08 5.97
N GLY A 315 9.82 -9.10 5.45
CA GLY A 315 8.85 -9.90 6.20
C GLY A 315 7.61 -9.14 6.71
N THR A 316 7.24 -8.02 6.06
CA THR A 316 6.04 -7.22 6.38
C THR A 316 5.23 -6.93 5.12
N VAL A 317 3.91 -6.77 5.25
CA VAL A 317 3.02 -6.39 4.14
C VAL A 317 2.39 -5.03 4.37
N TYR A 318 1.90 -4.43 3.29
CA TYR A 318 1.39 -3.05 3.29
C TYR A 318 -0.06 -2.97 2.80
N THR A 319 -0.76 -1.96 3.30
CA THR A 319 -2.17 -1.69 2.99
C THR A 319 -2.35 -0.20 2.73
N ALA A 320 -2.94 0.17 1.59
CA ALA A 320 -3.26 1.56 1.30
C ALA A 320 -4.55 1.70 0.50
N ASN A 321 -5.24 2.82 0.72
CA ASN A 321 -6.40 3.24 -0.08
C ASN A 321 -6.08 4.59 -0.73
N ILE A 322 -5.92 4.61 -2.04
CA ILE A 322 -5.53 5.80 -2.80
C ILE A 322 -6.78 6.31 -3.53
N CYS A 323 -7.38 7.36 -2.97
CA CYS A 323 -8.69 7.86 -3.39
C CYS A 323 -8.64 8.94 -4.48
N GLU A 324 -7.45 9.37 -4.88
CA GLU A 324 -7.21 10.40 -5.89
C GLU A 324 -5.97 10.03 -6.71
N PRO A 325 -5.93 10.38 -8.02
CA PRO A 325 -4.77 10.13 -8.87
C PRO A 325 -3.50 10.71 -8.26
N THR A 326 -2.57 9.80 -7.90
CA THR A 326 -1.30 10.15 -7.27
C THR A 326 -0.17 9.69 -8.19
N SER A 327 0.87 10.51 -8.35
CA SER A 327 2.06 10.16 -9.14
C SER A 327 2.63 8.81 -8.71
N VAL A 328 2.87 7.90 -9.67
CA VAL A 328 3.46 6.59 -9.38
C VAL A 328 4.82 6.74 -8.68
N ALA A 329 5.66 7.67 -9.14
CA ALA A 329 6.93 7.99 -8.50
C ALA A 329 6.79 8.45 -7.04
N THR A 330 5.69 9.13 -6.69
CA THR A 330 5.42 9.52 -5.30
C THR A 330 5.08 8.31 -4.46
N LEU A 331 4.20 7.43 -4.94
CA LEU A 331 3.82 6.21 -4.23
C LEU A 331 5.03 5.27 -4.03
N LEU A 332 5.85 5.10 -5.06
CA LEU A 332 7.09 4.34 -4.99
C LEU A 332 8.10 4.95 -4.02
N SER A 333 8.18 6.28 -3.93
CA SER A 333 9.04 6.97 -2.95
C SER A 333 8.53 6.80 -1.52
N GLU A 334 7.20 6.87 -1.30
CA GLU A 334 6.59 6.56 0.00
C GLU A 334 6.93 5.12 0.44
N LEU A 335 6.84 4.15 -0.47
CA LEU A 335 7.22 2.75 -0.20
C LEU A 335 8.73 2.60 0.02
N ALA A 336 9.57 3.26 -0.77
CA ALA A 336 11.02 3.21 -0.59
C ALA A 336 11.44 3.74 0.79
N GLU A 337 10.80 4.80 1.29
CA GLU A 337 11.03 5.30 2.65
C GLU A 337 10.49 4.33 3.72
N GLN A 338 9.26 3.83 3.56
CA GLN A 338 8.55 3.11 4.62
C GLN A 338 8.88 1.62 4.72
N ALA A 339 9.36 1.02 3.63
CA ALA A 339 9.85 -0.36 3.58
C ALA A 339 11.37 -0.45 3.54
N GLY A 340 12.08 0.69 3.60
CA GLY A 340 13.53 0.74 3.55
C GLY A 340 14.08 0.09 2.29
N LEU A 341 13.65 0.58 1.12
CA LEU A 341 14.03 -0.01 -0.18
C LEU A 341 15.01 0.88 -0.93
N ALA A 342 15.77 0.25 -1.82
CA ALA A 342 16.45 0.88 -2.93
C ALA A 342 15.87 0.33 -4.24
N ILE A 343 15.40 1.21 -5.13
CA ILE A 343 14.84 0.84 -6.43
C ILE A 343 15.61 1.59 -7.51
N TRP A 344 16.13 0.88 -8.50
CA TRP A 344 16.92 1.49 -9.57
C TRP A 344 16.85 0.72 -10.89
N ASP A 345 17.18 1.41 -11.97
CA ASP A 345 17.32 0.82 -13.29
C ASP A 345 18.74 0.28 -13.49
N ASP A 346 18.83 -1.00 -13.84
CA ASP A 346 20.04 -1.66 -14.34
C ASP A 346 20.00 -1.65 -15.87
N ASN A 347 20.44 -0.52 -16.45
CA ASN A 347 20.41 -0.31 -17.90
C ASN A 347 21.34 -1.21 -18.71
N ILE A 348 22.18 -2.04 -18.08
CA ILE A 348 22.98 -3.05 -18.79
C ILE A 348 22.19 -4.34 -18.89
N ALA A 349 21.62 -4.79 -17.76
CA ALA A 349 20.80 -6.00 -17.73
C ALA A 349 19.38 -5.80 -18.28
N GLN A 350 18.96 -4.55 -18.52
CA GLN A 350 17.61 -4.18 -18.92
C GLN A 350 16.58 -4.68 -17.89
N GLN A 351 16.89 -4.46 -16.61
CA GLN A 351 16.05 -4.86 -15.47
C GLN A 351 15.91 -3.72 -14.48
N VAL A 352 14.74 -3.58 -13.86
CA VAL A 352 14.60 -2.81 -12.64
C VAL A 352 15.01 -3.69 -11.46
N ARG A 353 15.82 -3.15 -10.56
CA ARG A 353 16.26 -3.81 -9.34
C ARG A 353 15.52 -3.22 -8.14
N LEU A 354 15.17 -4.09 -7.21
CA LEU A 354 14.64 -3.74 -5.90
C LEU A 354 15.48 -4.47 -4.86
N LYS A 355 15.93 -3.73 -3.85
CA LYS A 355 16.69 -4.29 -2.74
C LYS A 355 16.17 -3.75 -1.41
N VAL A 356 16.05 -4.60 -0.41
CA VAL A 356 15.75 -4.17 0.96
C VAL A 356 17.07 -3.70 1.59
N LEU A 357 17.04 -2.57 2.30
CA LEU A 357 18.21 -2.11 3.00
C LEU A 357 18.54 -3.06 4.14
N HIS A 358 19.76 -3.57 4.14
CA HIS A 358 20.31 -4.43 5.18
C HIS A 358 21.82 -4.19 5.29
N GLY A 359 22.44 -4.67 6.39
CA GLY A 359 23.88 -4.56 6.59
C GLY A 359 24.69 -5.23 5.47
N VAL A 360 25.82 -4.63 5.08
CA VAL A 360 26.73 -5.21 4.09
C VAL A 360 27.51 -6.37 4.72
N LEU A 361 27.53 -7.52 4.04
CA LEU A 361 28.22 -8.72 4.50
C LEU A 361 29.71 -8.46 4.79
N THR A 362 30.26 -9.18 5.77
CA THR A 362 31.65 -9.01 6.20
C THR A 362 32.67 -9.53 5.18
N ASP A 363 32.27 -10.49 4.34
CA ASP A 363 33.06 -11.09 3.26
C ASP A 363 32.80 -10.44 1.89
N ALA A 364 32.01 -9.35 1.84
CA ALA A 364 31.84 -8.56 0.62
C ALA A 364 33.19 -8.05 0.09
N PHE A 365 33.30 -7.92 -1.23
CA PHE A 365 34.54 -7.51 -1.88
C PHE A 365 35.05 -6.17 -1.33
N THR A 366 36.36 -6.11 -1.05
CA THR A 366 37.01 -4.95 -0.44
C THR A 366 37.82 -4.17 -1.47
N PHE A 367 37.50 -2.89 -1.61
CA PHE A 367 38.34 -1.93 -2.31
C PHE A 367 39.49 -1.49 -1.41
N THR A 368 40.71 -1.65 -1.90
CA THR A 368 41.96 -1.28 -1.22
C THR A 368 42.74 -0.30 -2.11
N PRO A 369 43.81 0.32 -1.62
CA PRO A 369 44.69 1.15 -2.45
C PRO A 369 45.30 0.41 -3.66
N ASP A 370 45.35 -0.92 -3.65
CA ASP A 370 45.92 -1.73 -4.74
C ASP A 370 44.97 -1.93 -5.92
N ASN A 371 43.66 -1.86 -5.68
CA ASN A 371 42.62 -2.09 -6.68
C ASN A 371 41.77 -0.84 -6.98
N THR A 372 42.16 0.30 -6.41
CA THR A 372 41.59 1.62 -6.69
C THR A 372 42.63 2.54 -7.34
N ILE A 373 42.18 3.52 -8.10
CA ILE A 373 43.07 4.48 -8.75
C ILE A 373 43.67 5.41 -7.69
N GLU A 374 44.99 5.57 -7.72
CA GLU A 374 45.72 6.44 -6.78
C GLU A 374 45.13 7.85 -6.73
N LYS A 375 44.98 8.41 -5.52
CA LYS A 375 44.43 9.76 -5.26
C LYS A 375 42.99 9.98 -5.74
N SER A 376 42.23 8.93 -6.05
CA SER A 376 40.81 9.04 -6.39
C SER A 376 39.89 9.02 -5.16
N LEU A 377 40.33 8.38 -4.06
CA LEU A 377 39.54 8.23 -2.85
C LEU A 377 39.31 9.56 -2.14
N THR A 378 38.04 9.91 -1.93
CA THR A 378 37.59 11.04 -1.13
C THR A 378 36.52 10.57 -0.15
N LEU A 379 36.63 10.98 1.11
CA LEU A 379 35.64 10.75 2.16
C LEU A 379 35.06 12.09 2.60
N LYS A 380 33.73 12.20 2.64
CA LYS A 380 33.04 13.40 3.09
C LYS A 380 31.93 13.05 4.07
N GLU A 381 32.00 13.60 5.28
CA GLU A 381 30.95 13.48 6.30
C GLU A 381 29.63 14.13 5.83
N GLN A 382 28.50 13.53 6.22
CA GLN A 382 27.14 14.01 5.88
C GLN A 382 26.31 14.35 7.14
N PRO A 383 26.67 15.42 7.88
CA PRO A 383 26.02 15.76 9.16
C PRO A 383 24.51 16.03 9.04
N ASP A 384 24.04 16.52 7.88
CA ASP A 384 22.63 16.81 7.63
C ASP A 384 21.75 15.56 7.53
N GLN A 385 22.35 14.37 7.34
CA GLN A 385 21.61 13.11 7.32
C GLN A 385 21.41 12.52 8.71
N ARG A 386 22.04 13.08 9.76
CA ARG A 386 21.95 12.56 11.12
C ARG A 386 20.50 12.53 11.62
N LEU A 387 20.10 11.45 12.29
CA LEU A 387 18.82 11.29 12.95
C LEU A 387 19.02 10.83 14.40
N SER A 388 18.28 11.43 15.32
CA SER A 388 18.18 10.97 16.72
C SER A 388 16.75 10.62 17.11
N ARG A 389 15.78 11.01 16.29
CA ARG A 389 14.35 10.84 16.56
C ARG A 389 13.57 10.62 15.29
N VAL A 390 12.73 9.58 15.28
CA VAL A 390 11.81 9.29 14.18
C VAL A 390 10.38 9.23 14.71
N GLN A 391 9.48 9.92 14.02
CA GLN A 391 8.06 9.98 14.32
C GLN A 391 7.28 9.43 13.13
N VAL A 392 6.53 8.36 13.34
CA VAL A 392 5.71 7.75 12.29
C VAL A 392 4.25 7.86 12.68
N TYR A 393 3.47 8.59 11.87
CA TYR A 393 2.01 8.66 11.98
C TYR A 393 1.40 7.62 11.05
N PHE A 394 0.53 6.75 11.56
CA PHE A 394 0.00 5.61 10.82
C PHE A 394 -1.45 5.28 11.22
N GLY A 395 -2.06 4.32 10.52
CA GLY A 395 -3.47 3.98 10.72
C GLY A 395 -4.39 5.10 10.27
N GLN A 396 -4.33 5.45 8.98
CA GLN A 396 -5.14 6.51 8.39
C GLN A 396 -6.65 6.25 8.61
N LYS A 397 -7.37 7.24 9.13
CA LYS A 397 -8.81 7.15 9.46
C LYS A 397 -9.69 7.34 8.22
N ASP A 398 -9.43 8.40 7.45
CA ASP A 398 -10.16 8.74 6.22
C ASP A 398 -9.16 8.94 5.08
N PRO A 399 -9.15 8.05 4.07
CA PRO A 399 -8.20 8.10 2.96
C PRO A 399 -8.46 9.24 1.96
N THR A 400 -9.57 9.98 2.10
CA THR A 400 -9.87 11.14 1.26
C THR A 400 -9.21 12.43 1.77
N LYS A 401 -8.69 12.42 3.01
CA LYS A 401 -8.02 13.60 3.60
C LYS A 401 -6.54 13.65 3.21
N PRO A 402 -5.95 14.86 3.09
CA PRO A 402 -4.53 15.02 2.85
C PRO A 402 -3.68 14.35 3.93
N LEU A 403 -2.54 13.74 3.53
CA LEU A 403 -1.62 13.08 4.47
C LEU A 403 -1.03 14.02 5.53
N SER A 404 -0.96 15.32 5.26
CA SER A 404 -0.48 16.33 6.20
C SER A 404 -1.45 16.61 7.34
N ASN A 405 -2.66 16.05 7.34
CA ASN A 405 -3.63 16.22 8.41
C ASN A 405 -3.37 15.24 9.56
N LEU A 406 -2.75 15.72 10.64
CA LEU A 406 -2.36 14.89 11.79
C LEU A 406 -3.54 14.24 12.52
N ASP A 407 -4.70 14.90 12.56
CA ASP A 407 -5.90 14.37 13.22
C ASP A 407 -6.47 13.13 12.51
N ASN A 408 -6.01 12.87 11.28
CA ASN A 408 -6.44 11.77 10.44
C ASN A 408 -5.68 10.45 10.69
N TYR A 409 -4.79 10.39 11.69
CA TYR A 409 -4.09 9.17 12.07
C TYR A 409 -4.62 8.66 13.41
N ARG A 410 -4.70 7.33 13.56
CA ARG A 410 -5.13 6.70 14.82
C ARG A 410 -4.00 6.63 15.82
N SER A 411 -2.79 6.36 15.34
CA SER A 411 -1.64 6.06 16.19
C SER A 411 -0.38 6.72 15.68
N THR A 412 0.55 6.91 16.61
CA THR A 412 1.91 7.40 16.37
C THR A 412 2.92 6.49 17.03
N SER A 413 4.01 6.24 16.31
CA SER A 413 5.24 5.64 16.84
C SER A 413 6.28 6.74 17.01
N LEU A 414 7.02 6.66 18.11
CA LEU A 414 8.09 7.58 18.47
C LEU A 414 9.30 6.75 18.90
N THR A 415 10.34 6.76 18.06
CA THR A 415 11.63 6.14 18.36
C THR A 415 12.64 7.25 18.67
N ILE A 416 13.31 7.16 19.82
CA ILE A 416 14.30 8.14 20.29
C ILE A 416 15.58 7.38 20.68
N ASP A 417 16.72 7.89 20.25
CA ASP A 417 18.05 7.52 20.78
C ASP A 417 18.51 8.65 21.72
N ASP A 418 18.23 8.50 23.01
CA ASP A 418 18.51 9.52 24.04
C ASP A 418 20.02 9.73 24.21
N GLU A 419 20.81 8.66 24.08
CA GLU A 419 22.27 8.72 24.09
C GLU A 419 22.81 9.57 22.94
N ALA A 420 22.30 9.39 21.72
CA ALA A 420 22.70 10.21 20.58
C ALA A 420 22.33 11.68 20.78
N GLU A 421 21.16 12.00 21.35
CA GLU A 421 20.80 13.40 21.66
C GLU A 421 21.76 14.02 22.68
N ALA A 422 22.22 13.24 23.67
CA ALA A 422 23.20 13.67 24.66
C ALA A 422 24.61 13.85 24.05
N ASP A 423 25.09 12.87 23.28
CA ASP A 423 26.41 12.87 22.65
C ASP A 423 26.58 14.04 21.67
N TYR A 424 25.53 14.34 20.89
CA TYR A 424 25.55 15.42 19.89
C TYR A 424 24.96 16.75 20.38
N GLY A 425 24.40 16.80 21.59
CA GLY A 425 23.84 18.00 22.22
C GLY A 425 22.62 18.62 21.53
N SER A 426 21.99 17.93 20.57
CA SER A 426 20.83 18.43 19.81
C SER A 426 20.02 17.30 19.18
N SER A 427 18.69 17.46 19.14
CA SER A 427 17.80 16.52 18.45
C SER A 427 17.83 16.71 16.93
N ALA A 428 17.85 15.60 16.18
CA ALA A 428 17.62 15.58 14.74
C ALA A 428 16.38 14.73 14.42
N ILE A 429 15.30 15.38 13.99
CA ILE A 429 13.95 14.79 13.95
C ILE A 429 13.52 14.53 12.50
N LYS A 430 13.04 13.31 12.24
CA LYS A 430 12.35 12.92 11.01
C LYS A 430 10.89 12.59 11.32
N THR A 431 9.97 13.12 10.52
CA THR A 431 8.54 12.81 10.59
C THR A 431 8.08 12.14 9.31
N ILE A 432 7.34 11.03 9.44
CA ILE A 432 6.80 10.22 8.35
C ILE A 432 5.28 10.13 8.51
N TYR A 433 4.56 10.39 7.42
CA TYR A 433 3.10 10.27 7.33
C TYR A 433 2.77 9.05 6.47
N SER A 434 2.50 7.93 7.12
CA SER A 434 2.29 6.66 6.42
C SER A 434 0.82 6.44 6.10
N ARG A 435 0.52 6.27 4.80
CA ARG A 435 -0.75 5.69 4.34
C ARG A 435 -0.71 4.16 4.23
N TRP A 436 0.48 3.57 4.28
CA TRP A 436 0.75 2.16 3.96
C TRP A 436 0.72 1.25 5.19
N ILE A 437 0.92 1.82 6.38
CA ILE A 437 0.91 1.10 7.66
C ILE A 437 -0.49 1.22 8.29
N PRO A 438 -1.23 0.10 8.46
CA PRO A 438 -2.58 0.11 9.01
C PRO A 438 -2.61 0.26 10.54
N GLU A 439 -3.81 0.33 11.14
CA GLU A 439 -4.04 0.58 12.58
C GLU A 439 -3.29 -0.39 13.52
N ALA A 440 -3.13 -1.67 13.15
CA ALA A 440 -2.40 -2.66 13.94
C ALA A 440 -0.87 -2.67 13.67
N GLY A 441 -0.38 -1.83 12.76
CA GLY A 441 1.00 -1.85 12.25
C GLY A 441 2.01 -1.08 13.10
N ARG A 442 1.78 -0.94 14.41
CA ARG A 442 2.71 -0.24 15.32
C ARG A 442 4.12 -0.82 15.25
N THR A 443 4.24 -2.14 15.23
CA THR A 443 5.52 -2.85 15.19
C THR A 443 6.27 -2.60 13.88
N VAL A 444 5.55 -2.45 12.77
CA VAL A 444 6.12 -2.04 11.48
C VAL A 444 6.64 -0.59 11.56
N ALA A 445 5.88 0.30 12.19
CA ALA A 445 6.27 1.70 12.37
C ALA A 445 7.48 1.87 13.33
N ASP A 446 7.51 1.10 14.42
CA ASP A 446 8.62 1.10 15.39
C ASP A 446 9.91 0.60 14.72
N ARG A 447 9.83 -0.52 13.99
CA ARG A 447 10.94 -1.08 13.22
C ARG A 447 11.47 -0.11 12.17
N LEU A 448 10.59 0.60 11.47
CA LEU A 448 11.00 1.65 10.53
C LEU A 448 11.82 2.74 11.24
N GLY A 449 11.38 3.17 12.42
CA GLY A 449 12.12 4.13 13.25
C GLY A 449 13.48 3.60 13.68
N GLU A 450 13.56 2.34 14.11
CA GLU A 450 14.81 1.68 14.51
C GLU A 450 15.80 1.54 13.36
N ILE A 451 15.35 1.16 12.15
CA ILE A 451 16.20 1.06 10.97
C ILE A 451 16.77 2.44 10.60
N LEU A 452 15.92 3.47 10.58
CA LEU A 452 16.36 4.83 10.24
C LEU A 452 17.34 5.39 11.25
N ILE A 453 17.09 5.22 12.56
CA ILE A 453 18.05 5.62 13.60
C ILE A 453 19.31 4.76 13.51
N GLY A 454 19.20 3.45 13.36
CA GLY A 454 20.35 2.55 13.30
C GLY A 454 21.31 2.84 12.15
N ARG A 455 20.80 3.46 11.07
CA ARG A 455 21.55 3.88 9.89
C ARG A 455 22.08 5.31 9.95
N PHE A 456 21.33 6.20 10.60
CA PHE A 456 21.62 7.64 10.59
C PHE A 456 21.91 8.23 11.97
N ARG A 457 22.06 7.40 13.02
CA ARG A 457 22.49 7.83 14.36
C ARG A 457 23.76 8.66 14.25
N ASP A 458 24.77 8.08 13.59
CA ASP A 458 25.99 8.77 13.20
C ASP A 458 25.88 9.19 11.73
N PRO A 459 26.44 10.34 11.35
CA PRO A 459 26.40 10.79 9.97
C PRO A 459 27.20 9.84 9.08
N PRO A 460 26.60 9.21 8.06
CA PRO A 460 27.33 8.31 7.17
C PRO A 460 28.25 9.12 6.26
N ARG A 461 29.39 8.54 5.88
CA ARG A 461 30.31 9.17 4.94
C ARG A 461 29.87 8.93 3.51
N ARG A 462 29.93 9.97 2.69
CA ARG A 462 29.96 9.85 1.24
C ARG A 462 31.37 9.50 0.79
N VAL A 463 31.50 8.37 0.13
CA VAL A 463 32.75 7.83 -0.39
C VAL A 463 32.77 8.02 -1.90
N THR A 464 33.86 8.55 -2.44
CA THR A 464 34.08 8.65 -3.89
C THR A 464 35.42 8.03 -4.22
N PHE A 465 35.48 7.15 -5.20
CA PHE A 465 36.72 6.51 -5.65
C PHE A 465 36.61 6.16 -7.14
N ALA A 466 37.72 5.73 -7.75
CA ALA A 466 37.72 5.26 -9.12
C ALA A 466 38.43 3.92 -9.26
N THR A 467 37.94 3.07 -10.16
CA THR A 467 38.55 1.78 -10.50
C THR A 467 38.92 1.77 -11.98
N ALA A 468 39.97 1.02 -12.34
CA ALA A 468 40.39 0.89 -13.73
C ALA A 468 39.44 -0.05 -14.48
N ARG A 469 39.00 0.35 -15.68
CA ARG A 469 38.16 -0.51 -16.52
C ARG A 469 39.01 -1.67 -17.07
N TYR A 470 38.43 -2.86 -17.18
CA TYR A 470 39.10 -4.10 -17.68
C TYR A 470 40.19 -4.66 -16.76
N ALA A 471 40.23 -4.24 -15.49
CA ALA A 471 41.17 -4.75 -14.49
C ALA A 471 40.53 -5.77 -13.53
N GLU A 472 39.39 -6.36 -13.89
CA GLU A 472 38.58 -7.25 -13.04
C GLU A 472 38.16 -6.60 -11.70
N THR A 473 38.04 -5.27 -11.69
CA THR A 473 37.60 -4.46 -10.53
C THR A 473 36.29 -3.73 -10.84
N ASP A 474 35.46 -4.37 -11.64
CA ASP A 474 34.21 -3.79 -12.13
C ASP A 474 33.21 -3.62 -10.99
N VAL A 475 32.63 -2.43 -10.92
CA VAL A 475 31.74 -2.01 -9.85
C VAL A 475 30.31 -2.03 -10.34
N SER A 476 29.44 -2.70 -9.60
CA SER A 476 28.01 -2.74 -9.87
C SER A 476 27.27 -1.67 -9.07
N LEU A 477 26.25 -1.07 -9.68
CA LEU A 477 25.39 -0.07 -9.04
C LEU A 477 24.43 -0.76 -8.03
N GLY A 478 24.22 -0.15 -6.86
CA GLY A 478 23.32 -0.65 -5.81
C GLY A 478 23.90 -1.78 -4.95
N GLN A 479 25.10 -2.27 -5.26
CA GLN A 479 25.75 -3.37 -4.55
C GLN A 479 26.52 -2.89 -3.31
N GLY A 480 26.59 -3.77 -2.31
CA GLY A 480 27.33 -3.56 -1.07
C GLY A 480 28.78 -4.03 -1.20
N TYR A 481 29.72 -3.19 -0.79
CA TYR A 481 31.15 -3.44 -0.79
C TYR A 481 31.78 -2.99 0.52
N ARG A 482 33.08 -3.25 0.69
CA ARG A 482 33.87 -2.66 1.77
C ARG A 482 34.95 -1.78 1.18
N ILE A 483 35.38 -0.76 1.91
CA ILE A 483 36.54 0.05 1.53
C ILE A 483 37.52 0.15 2.67
N GLU A 484 38.78 -0.14 2.35
CA GLU A 484 39.92 -0.09 3.24
C GLU A 484 40.90 0.97 2.75
N SER A 485 41.36 1.83 3.66
CA SER A 485 42.33 2.88 3.33
C SER A 485 43.04 3.34 4.59
N PHE A 486 44.23 3.95 4.44
CA PHE A 486 44.98 4.53 5.55
C PHE A 486 44.20 5.62 6.31
N CYS A 487 43.23 6.27 5.66
CA CYS A 487 42.36 7.28 6.26
C CYS A 487 41.15 6.69 7.02
N VAL A 488 41.00 5.36 7.01
CA VAL A 488 39.99 4.62 7.77
C VAL A 488 40.73 3.81 8.83
N GLN A 489 40.57 4.19 10.10
CA GLN A 489 41.31 3.60 11.21
C GLN A 489 40.37 3.26 12.37
N ASP A 490 40.74 2.24 13.14
CA ASP A 490 40.08 1.92 14.40
C ASP A 490 40.59 2.79 15.57
N ALA A 491 40.06 2.54 16.77
CA ALA A 491 40.44 3.29 17.97
C ALA A 491 41.91 3.13 18.39
N THR A 492 42.63 2.12 17.88
CA THR A 492 44.06 1.91 18.11
C THR A 492 44.93 2.64 17.08
N GLY A 493 44.32 3.20 16.03
CA GLY A 493 45.00 3.76 14.86
C GLY A 493 45.41 2.70 13.84
N ALA A 494 44.98 1.45 14.00
CA ALA A 494 45.19 0.40 13.02
C ALA A 494 44.25 0.60 11.82
N GLN A 495 44.72 0.25 10.62
CA GLN A 495 43.91 0.32 9.41
C GLN A 495 42.68 -0.57 9.53
N SER A 496 41.53 -0.01 9.18
CA SER A 496 40.23 -0.68 9.22
C SER A 496 39.52 -0.50 7.88
N ASN A 497 38.35 -1.11 7.75
CA ASN A 497 37.49 -0.96 6.59
C ASN A 497 36.07 -0.59 7.01
N ILE A 498 35.37 0.12 6.13
CA ILE A 498 33.98 0.51 6.33
C ILE A 498 33.08 -0.13 5.26
N PRO A 499 31.85 -0.54 5.61
CA PRO A 499 30.86 -1.01 4.65
C PRO A 499 30.32 0.16 3.84
N ILE A 500 30.17 -0.01 2.53
CA ILE A 500 29.63 1.00 1.62
C ILE A 500 28.62 0.38 0.66
N GLN A 501 27.64 1.15 0.22
CA GLN A 501 26.74 0.75 -0.87
C GLN A 501 26.85 1.73 -2.03
N THR A 502 27.03 1.21 -3.24
CA THR A 502 27.25 2.03 -4.43
C THR A 502 25.96 2.74 -4.82
N THR A 503 26.08 4.05 -4.96
CA THR A 503 24.98 4.99 -5.08
C THR A 503 24.97 5.63 -6.47
N ARG A 504 26.14 5.75 -7.11
CA ARG A 504 26.29 6.23 -8.47
C ARG A 504 27.54 5.62 -9.12
N VAL A 505 27.41 5.14 -10.35
CA VAL A 505 28.53 4.62 -11.14
C VAL A 505 28.58 5.35 -12.48
N ASN A 506 29.66 6.07 -12.73
CA ASN A 506 29.91 6.75 -14.00
C ASN A 506 30.96 5.98 -14.84
N PRO A 507 30.55 5.36 -15.96
CA PRO A 507 31.45 4.65 -16.86
C PRO A 507 32.22 5.65 -17.74
N GLY A 508 33.48 5.90 -17.38
CA GLY A 508 34.42 6.58 -18.25
C GLY A 508 35.01 5.65 -19.32
N PRO A 509 35.77 6.19 -20.28
CA PRO A 509 36.43 5.38 -21.31
C PRO A 509 37.50 4.42 -20.74
N ASP A 510 38.19 4.83 -19.67
CA ASP A 510 39.33 4.13 -19.07
C ASP A 510 39.13 3.76 -17.58
N LYS A 511 38.13 4.34 -16.92
CA LYS A 511 37.85 4.13 -15.50
C LYS A 511 36.37 4.24 -15.17
N PHE A 512 35.97 3.58 -14.08
CA PHE A 512 34.71 3.89 -13.41
C PHE A 512 34.94 4.94 -12.34
N THR A 513 34.08 5.96 -12.28
CA THR A 513 34.02 6.86 -11.12
C THR A 513 32.80 6.46 -10.29
N VAL A 514 33.03 6.14 -9.02
CA VAL A 514 32.03 5.57 -8.13
C VAL A 514 31.76 6.55 -7.00
N GLU A 515 30.49 6.76 -6.71
CA GLU A 515 30.03 7.34 -5.45
C GLU A 515 29.27 6.27 -4.67
N ALA A 516 29.55 6.19 -3.39
CA ALA A 516 28.95 5.26 -2.46
C ALA A 516 28.63 5.98 -1.14
N GLU A 517 27.70 5.41 -0.38
CA GLU A 517 27.36 5.87 0.97
C GLU A 517 27.77 4.79 1.96
N GLU A 518 28.35 5.21 3.09
CA GLU A 518 28.68 4.30 4.19
C GLU A 518 27.40 3.67 4.76
N MET A 519 27.39 2.35 4.84
CA MET A 519 26.26 1.58 5.35
C MET A 519 26.45 1.30 6.83
N LEU A 520 26.21 2.34 7.64
CA LEU A 520 26.09 2.18 9.08
C LEU A 520 24.85 1.32 9.36
N TRP A 521 25.03 0.25 10.15
CA TRP A 521 23.95 -0.66 10.48
C TRP A 521 24.13 -1.12 11.92
N THR A 522 23.42 -0.46 12.83
CA THR A 522 23.38 -0.82 14.25
C THR A 522 22.03 -1.38 14.68
N ALA A 523 21.05 -1.41 13.77
CA ALA A 523 19.77 -2.04 14.02
C ALA A 523 19.97 -3.56 14.20
N PRO A 524 19.36 -4.17 15.24
CA PRO A 524 19.42 -5.61 15.43
C PRO A 524 18.81 -6.34 14.23
N ASP A 525 19.34 -7.52 13.91
CA ASP A 525 18.72 -8.39 12.90
C ASP A 525 17.30 -8.73 13.37
N ALA A 526 16.32 -8.49 12.50
CA ALA A 526 14.93 -8.78 12.82
C ALA A 526 14.69 -10.29 12.78
N ASP A 527 14.21 -10.86 13.87
CA ASP A 527 13.64 -12.21 13.85
C ASP A 527 12.28 -12.15 13.13
N LEU A 528 12.27 -12.46 11.83
CA LEU A 528 11.06 -12.42 11.01
C LEU A 528 10.02 -13.50 11.40
N THR A 529 10.42 -14.46 12.25
CA THR A 529 9.53 -15.51 12.76
C THR A 529 8.80 -15.08 14.04
N ASP A 530 9.31 -14.08 14.78
CA ASP A 530 8.61 -13.48 15.91
C ASP A 530 7.77 -12.28 15.48
N ARG A 531 6.46 -12.46 15.46
CA ARG A 531 5.50 -11.50 14.92
C ARG A 531 4.65 -10.92 16.03
N GLN A 532 4.77 -9.61 16.19
CA GLN A 532 4.17 -8.87 17.29
C GLN A 532 2.97 -8.06 16.78
N ILE A 533 1.82 -8.22 17.44
CA ILE A 533 0.58 -7.51 17.12
C ILE A 533 0.13 -6.77 18.37
N VAL A 534 0.12 -5.44 18.32
CA VAL A 534 -0.17 -4.60 19.48
C VAL A 534 -1.48 -3.85 19.28
N PHE A 535 -2.40 -4.01 20.23
CA PHE A 535 -3.63 -3.23 20.32
C PHE A 535 -3.46 -2.13 21.38
N ASP A 536 -3.42 -0.88 20.92
CA ASP A 536 -3.17 0.33 21.69
C ASP A 536 -4.38 1.30 21.76
N ALA A 537 -5.47 0.96 21.06
CA ALA A 537 -6.72 1.71 21.08
C ALA A 537 -7.93 0.79 21.28
N ASP A 538 -8.98 1.33 21.88
CA ASP A 538 -10.26 0.64 22.05
C ASP A 538 -10.83 0.24 20.68
N THR A 539 -11.23 -1.02 20.56
CA THR A 539 -11.77 -1.56 19.32
C THR A 539 -12.85 -2.60 19.61
N PHE A 540 -13.55 -3.05 18.57
CA PHE A 540 -14.62 -4.03 18.69
C PHE A 540 -14.40 -5.20 17.75
N ASN A 541 -14.83 -6.39 18.18
CA ASN A 541 -14.98 -7.57 17.32
C ASN A 541 -13.68 -7.93 16.56
N VAL A 542 -12.56 -7.95 17.29
CA VAL A 542 -11.24 -8.23 16.72
C VAL A 542 -11.16 -9.70 16.29
N ASN A 543 -10.64 -9.92 15.08
CA ASN A 543 -10.13 -11.21 14.66
C ASN A 543 -8.61 -11.12 14.54
N LEU A 544 -7.89 -11.90 15.35
CA LEU A 544 -6.43 -11.83 15.41
C LEU A 544 -5.76 -12.27 14.11
N ARG A 545 -6.31 -13.28 13.42
CA ARG A 545 -5.80 -13.72 12.12
C ARG A 545 -5.93 -12.62 11.07
N THR A 546 -7.08 -11.93 11.03
CA THR A 546 -7.26 -10.77 10.15
C THR A 546 -6.31 -9.63 10.49
N ALA A 547 -6.06 -9.36 11.78
CA ALA A 547 -5.11 -8.33 12.20
C ALA A 547 -3.68 -8.68 11.75
N HIS A 548 -3.27 -9.94 11.92
CA HIS A 548 -1.98 -10.45 11.44
C HIS A 548 -1.82 -10.26 9.93
N ASP A 549 -2.78 -10.73 9.14
CA ASP A 549 -2.70 -10.71 7.68
C ASP A 549 -2.70 -9.29 7.09
N SER A 550 -3.04 -8.28 7.89
CA SER A 550 -2.96 -6.88 7.47
C SER A 550 -1.54 -6.29 7.53
N ILE A 551 -0.60 -6.94 8.23
CA ILE A 551 0.75 -6.40 8.50
C ILE A 551 1.88 -7.42 8.30
N TYR A 552 1.59 -8.72 8.31
CA TYR A 552 2.56 -9.79 8.03
C TYR A 552 2.13 -10.68 6.86
N PRO A 553 3.09 -11.25 6.10
CA PRO A 553 2.81 -12.29 5.11
C PRO A 553 2.12 -13.51 5.74
N ALA A 554 1.62 -14.44 4.93
CA ALA A 554 1.02 -15.66 5.46
C ALA A 554 1.96 -16.40 6.45
N PRO A 555 1.46 -16.84 7.62
CA PRO A 555 2.31 -17.47 8.62
C PRO A 555 2.70 -18.88 8.20
N GLN A 556 3.90 -19.29 8.59
CA GLN A 556 4.51 -20.59 8.31
C GLN A 556 4.80 -21.36 9.60
N SER A 557 5.02 -22.67 9.49
CA SER A 557 5.41 -23.50 10.64
C SER A 557 6.71 -22.97 11.25
N GLY A 558 6.73 -22.75 12.56
CA GLY A 558 7.85 -22.15 13.28
C GLY A 558 7.59 -20.69 13.70
N ASP A 559 6.66 -19.99 13.05
CA ASP A 559 6.32 -18.62 13.42
C ASP A 559 5.71 -18.57 14.83
N THR A 560 6.08 -17.53 15.57
CA THR A 560 5.52 -17.19 16.87
C THR A 560 4.76 -15.87 16.76
N ILE A 561 3.46 -15.91 17.03
CA ILE A 561 2.58 -14.75 16.97
C ILE A 561 2.27 -14.32 18.40
N THR A 562 2.62 -13.10 18.76
CA THR A 562 2.32 -12.54 20.08
C THR A 562 1.40 -11.35 19.95
N ALA A 563 0.16 -11.54 20.39
CA ALA A 563 -0.86 -10.49 20.46
C ALA A 563 -0.84 -9.83 21.84
N THR A 564 -0.65 -8.52 21.89
CA THR A 564 -0.64 -7.74 23.14
C THR A 564 -1.80 -6.76 23.17
N VAL A 565 -2.67 -6.88 24.18
CA VAL A 565 -3.71 -5.89 24.48
C VAL A 565 -3.21 -5.02 25.63
N ASN A 566 -2.86 -3.77 25.34
CA ASN A 566 -2.23 -2.88 26.30
C ASN A 566 -3.16 -2.49 27.46
N ALA A 567 -2.55 -2.09 28.59
CA ALA A 567 -3.30 -1.59 29.73
C ALA A 567 -4.14 -0.37 29.34
N GLY A 568 -5.38 -0.32 29.84
CA GLY A 568 -6.35 0.74 29.50
C GLY A 568 -7.09 0.53 28.18
N VAL A 569 -6.67 -0.41 27.33
CA VAL A 569 -7.36 -0.78 26.08
C VAL A 569 -8.47 -1.78 26.35
N THR A 570 -9.63 -1.57 25.73
CA THR A 570 -10.76 -2.47 25.77
C THR A 570 -11.10 -2.97 24.37
N ILE A 571 -11.05 -4.29 24.19
CA ILE A 571 -11.60 -4.98 23.03
C ILE A 571 -13.01 -5.44 23.38
N GLY A 572 -14.00 -4.74 22.85
CA GLY A 572 -15.42 -5.00 23.11
C GLY A 572 -16.09 -5.83 22.02
N SER A 573 -17.39 -6.07 22.18
CA SER A 573 -18.26 -6.49 21.08
C SER A 573 -19.36 -5.45 20.83
N THR A 574 -19.68 -5.19 19.55
CA THR A 574 -20.78 -4.29 19.19
C THR A 574 -22.16 -4.90 19.46
N TYR A 575 -22.27 -6.23 19.49
CA TYR A 575 -23.55 -6.92 19.67
C TYR A 575 -23.38 -8.29 20.34
N PHE A 576 -24.38 -8.76 21.09
CA PHE A 576 -24.25 -9.98 21.91
C PHE A 576 -24.06 -11.27 21.12
N THR A 577 -24.37 -11.30 19.82
CA THR A 577 -24.11 -12.45 18.94
C THR A 577 -22.71 -12.45 18.33
N LEU A 578 -21.95 -11.36 18.49
CA LEU A 578 -20.60 -11.23 17.97
C LEU A 578 -19.59 -11.40 19.11
N THR A 579 -18.49 -12.08 18.81
CA THR A 579 -17.36 -12.27 19.72
C THR A 579 -16.56 -10.98 19.86
N ALA A 580 -16.10 -10.64 21.06
CA ALA A 580 -15.21 -9.50 21.24
C ALA A 580 -13.81 -9.75 20.65
N PHE A 581 -13.21 -10.91 20.93
CA PHE A 581 -11.91 -11.34 20.42
C PHE A 581 -11.97 -12.77 19.89
N ASP A 582 -11.73 -12.93 18.59
CA ASP A 582 -11.59 -14.23 17.91
C ASP A 582 -10.12 -14.46 17.54
N VAL A 583 -9.54 -15.56 18.02
CA VAL A 583 -8.15 -15.93 17.70
C VAL A 583 -7.97 -16.29 16.21
N GLY A 584 -9.03 -16.76 15.54
CA GLY A 584 -8.97 -17.23 14.16
C GLY A 584 -8.32 -18.60 14.00
N THR A 585 -8.02 -18.95 12.74
CA THR A 585 -7.43 -20.25 12.36
C THR A 585 -6.00 -20.07 11.89
N TRP A 586 -5.12 -20.96 12.33
CA TRP A 586 -3.68 -20.89 12.09
C TRP A 586 -3.14 -22.19 11.48
N PRO A 587 -2.13 -22.12 10.59
CA PRO A 587 -1.44 -23.31 10.09
C PRO A 587 -0.79 -24.13 11.22
N ALA A 588 -0.63 -25.43 10.99
CA ALA A 588 0.08 -26.29 11.92
C ALA A 588 1.53 -25.82 12.11
N GLY A 589 2.02 -25.87 13.37
CA GLY A 589 3.37 -25.45 13.73
C GLY A 589 3.53 -23.97 14.05
N VAL A 590 2.46 -23.16 13.96
CA VAL A 590 2.45 -21.76 14.44
C VAL A 590 2.15 -21.73 15.94
N THR A 591 2.94 -20.95 16.68
CA THR A 591 2.70 -20.67 18.11
C THR A 591 1.94 -19.36 18.25
N VAL A 592 0.88 -19.34 19.06
CA VAL A 592 0.07 -18.12 19.29
C VAL A 592 0.02 -17.81 20.78
N ASN A 593 0.47 -16.61 21.14
CA ASN A 593 0.49 -16.06 22.49
C ASN A 593 -0.45 -14.86 22.56
N LEU A 594 -1.21 -14.75 23.65
CA LEU A 594 -2.04 -13.60 23.97
C LEU A 594 -1.61 -13.02 25.31
N VAL A 595 -1.06 -11.82 25.30
CA VAL A 595 -0.70 -11.02 26.47
C VAL A 595 -1.80 -10.01 26.72
N LEU A 596 -2.59 -10.25 27.77
CA LEU A 596 -3.75 -9.43 28.12
C LEU A 596 -3.43 -8.56 29.34
N ASN A 597 -3.07 -7.30 29.09
CA ASN A 597 -2.90 -6.26 30.11
C ASN A 597 -4.13 -5.34 30.22
N GLY A 598 -4.93 -5.27 29.15
CA GLY A 598 -6.18 -4.52 29.08
C GLY A 598 -7.42 -5.34 29.43
N THR A 599 -8.52 -5.09 28.71
CA THR A 599 -9.81 -5.77 28.88
C THR A 599 -10.30 -6.35 27.56
N ILE A 600 -10.76 -7.60 27.58
CA ILE A 600 -11.57 -8.19 26.51
C ILE A 600 -12.95 -8.45 27.12
N GLU A 601 -14.00 -7.83 26.58
CA GLU A 601 -15.35 -7.94 27.14
C GLU A 601 -16.47 -8.10 26.09
N GLY A 602 -17.39 -9.03 26.36
CA GLY A 602 -18.58 -9.24 25.54
C GLY A 602 -19.61 -8.10 25.67
N ALA A 603 -20.51 -7.99 24.69
CA ALA A 603 -21.60 -7.02 24.73
C ALA A 603 -22.70 -7.43 25.74
N GLY A 604 -23.39 -6.45 26.31
CA GLY A 604 -24.55 -6.73 27.16
C GLY A 604 -25.76 -7.23 26.37
N GLY A 605 -26.52 -8.16 26.95
CA GLY A 605 -27.79 -8.61 26.39
C GLY A 605 -28.88 -7.55 26.58
N GLY A 606 -29.64 -7.24 25.53
CA GLY A 606 -30.81 -6.34 25.65
C GLY A 606 -31.89 -6.91 26.57
N GLY A 607 -32.57 -6.04 27.31
CA GLY A 607 -33.69 -6.43 28.19
C GLY A 607 -34.86 -7.04 27.43
N GLY A 608 -35.71 -7.76 28.14
CA GLY A 608 -36.97 -8.31 27.62
C GLY A 608 -38.10 -7.27 27.68
N PRO A 609 -38.85 -7.03 26.59
CA PRO A 609 -40.05 -6.19 26.63
C PRO A 609 -41.08 -6.65 27.66
N GLY A 610 -41.69 -5.68 28.35
CA GLY A 610 -42.78 -5.94 29.28
C GLY A 610 -44.03 -6.45 28.57
N GLY A 611 -44.81 -7.32 29.23
CA GLY A 611 -46.06 -7.82 28.69
C GLY A 611 -47.14 -6.74 28.64
N GLU A 612 -47.92 -6.67 27.57
CA GLU A 612 -49.15 -5.88 27.54
C GLU A 612 -50.17 -6.41 28.57
N GLY A 613 -51.17 -5.60 28.95
CA GLY A 613 -52.23 -6.06 29.86
C GLY A 613 -52.85 -7.39 29.41
N GLY A 614 -52.79 -8.42 30.25
CA GLY A 614 -53.24 -9.80 29.96
C GLY A 614 -52.22 -10.69 29.25
N GLN A 615 -51.01 -10.21 28.97
CA GLN A 615 -49.98 -10.92 28.20
C GLN A 615 -48.71 -11.21 29.01
N ASN A 616 -48.02 -12.28 28.60
CA ASN A 616 -46.70 -12.62 29.13
C ASN A 616 -45.64 -11.63 28.64
N ALA A 617 -44.60 -11.43 29.44
CA ALA A 617 -43.44 -10.66 29.02
C ALA A 617 -42.47 -11.50 28.19
N LEU A 618 -41.54 -10.81 27.51
CA LEU A 618 -40.47 -11.46 26.76
C LEU A 618 -39.22 -11.66 27.61
N VAL A 619 -38.43 -12.67 27.23
CA VAL A 619 -37.14 -12.99 27.86
C VAL A 619 -36.09 -11.93 27.52
N GLY A 620 -35.13 -11.74 28.43
CA GLY A 620 -33.93 -10.95 28.13
C GLY A 620 -32.99 -11.70 27.18
N ASN A 621 -32.23 -10.96 26.38
CA ASN A 621 -31.21 -11.53 25.51
C ASN A 621 -29.98 -11.97 26.32
N PRO A 622 -29.24 -12.99 25.87
CA PRO A 622 -28.00 -13.40 26.54
C PRO A 622 -26.91 -12.34 26.40
N GLY A 623 -25.94 -12.37 27.31
CA GLY A 623 -24.69 -11.61 27.18
C GLY A 623 -23.77 -12.20 26.11
N GLY A 624 -22.91 -11.35 25.53
CA GLY A 624 -21.97 -11.71 24.47
C GLY A 624 -20.72 -12.45 24.94
N LEU A 625 -20.06 -13.11 24.00
CA LEU A 625 -18.81 -13.85 24.21
C LEU A 625 -17.60 -12.90 24.22
N ALA A 626 -16.69 -13.10 25.18
CA ALA A 626 -15.44 -12.34 25.23
C ALA A 626 -14.37 -12.93 24.30
N LEU A 627 -13.84 -14.12 24.60
CA LEU A 627 -12.78 -14.78 23.83
C LEU A 627 -13.27 -16.08 23.18
N TYR A 628 -13.05 -16.20 21.87
CA TYR A 628 -13.25 -17.43 21.11
C TYR A 628 -11.93 -17.99 20.59
N THR A 629 -11.70 -19.29 20.77
CA THR A 629 -10.57 -19.98 20.12
C THR A 629 -10.85 -21.46 19.85
N ARG A 630 -10.24 -21.98 18.78
CA ARG A 630 -10.02 -23.42 18.54
C ARG A 630 -8.55 -23.71 18.21
N GLN A 631 -7.70 -22.69 18.35
CA GLN A 631 -6.25 -22.75 18.23
C GLN A 631 -5.67 -22.83 19.64
N ALA A 632 -4.69 -23.70 19.85
CA ALA A 632 -3.95 -23.74 21.10
C ALA A 632 -3.24 -22.38 21.32
N ILE A 633 -3.52 -21.72 22.44
CA ILE A 633 -2.88 -20.44 22.80
C ILE A 633 -2.26 -20.48 24.19
N ALA A 634 -1.17 -19.74 24.36
CA ALA A 634 -0.68 -19.33 25.67
C ALA A 634 -1.32 -17.99 26.05
N LEU A 635 -2.03 -17.95 27.18
CA LEU A 635 -2.66 -16.74 27.70
C LEU A 635 -1.91 -16.25 28.94
N ASP A 636 -1.30 -15.07 28.82
CA ASP A 636 -0.65 -14.33 29.91
C ASP A 636 -1.56 -13.19 30.38
N MET A 637 -1.93 -13.20 31.66
CA MET A 637 -2.72 -12.16 32.33
C MET A 637 -1.98 -11.55 33.53
N SER A 638 -0.65 -11.69 33.59
CA SER A 638 0.20 -11.21 34.68
C SER A 638 0.14 -9.68 34.88
N GLY A 639 -0.15 -8.92 33.82
CA GLY A 639 -0.36 -7.47 33.88
C GLY A 639 -1.72 -7.02 34.45
N GLY A 640 -2.54 -7.94 34.98
CA GLY A 640 -3.84 -7.61 35.57
C GLY A 640 -5.00 -7.57 34.57
N GLY A 641 -4.90 -8.35 33.50
CA GLY A 641 -5.90 -8.45 32.44
C GLY A 641 -7.31 -8.81 32.93
N ARG A 642 -8.32 -8.36 32.18
CA ARG A 642 -9.74 -8.61 32.45
C ARG A 642 -10.39 -9.31 31.26
N LEU A 643 -11.04 -10.44 31.51
CA LEU A 643 -11.70 -11.23 30.47
C LEU A 643 -13.14 -11.53 30.89
N TRP A 644 -14.10 -10.77 30.35
CA TRP A 644 -15.46 -10.73 30.86
C TRP A 644 -16.50 -11.08 29.79
N GLY A 645 -17.29 -12.11 30.02
CA GLY A 645 -18.53 -12.30 29.27
C GLY A 645 -19.50 -11.13 29.49
N GLY A 646 -20.34 -10.82 28.52
CA GLY A 646 -21.39 -9.83 28.69
C GLY A 646 -22.41 -10.24 29.76
N GLY A 647 -23.07 -9.28 30.39
CA GLY A 647 -24.20 -9.53 31.26
C GLY A 647 -25.45 -9.90 30.46
N GLY A 648 -26.26 -10.83 30.96
CA GLY A 648 -27.57 -11.14 30.37
C GLY A 648 -28.59 -10.03 30.63
N GLY A 649 -29.47 -9.74 29.67
CA GLY A 649 -30.55 -8.77 29.84
C GLY A 649 -31.59 -9.26 30.86
N GLY A 650 -32.20 -8.36 31.62
CA GLY A 650 -33.30 -8.68 32.53
C GLY A 650 -34.56 -9.07 31.75
N GLY A 651 -35.35 -10.01 32.28
CA GLY A 651 -36.63 -10.37 31.67
C GLY A 651 -37.69 -9.30 31.88
N GLY A 652 -38.64 -9.17 30.93
CA GLY A 652 -39.75 -8.21 31.09
C GLY A 652 -40.69 -8.60 32.23
N GLY A 653 -41.37 -7.63 32.82
CA GLY A 653 -42.46 -7.86 33.78
C GLY A 653 -43.72 -8.33 33.06
N GLY A 654 -44.49 -9.25 33.64
CA GLY A 654 -45.75 -9.70 33.06
C GLY A 654 -46.84 -8.63 33.14
N GLY A 655 -47.76 -8.59 32.17
CA GLY A 655 -48.93 -7.71 32.24
C GLY A 655 -49.93 -8.15 33.33
N GLY A 656 -50.75 -7.22 33.80
CA GLY A 656 -51.88 -7.53 34.71
C GLY A 656 -52.83 -8.58 34.12
N PHE A 657 -53.75 -9.12 34.92
CA PHE A 657 -54.60 -10.26 34.53
C PHE A 657 -55.61 -9.95 33.42
N SER A 658 -56.17 -8.73 33.39
CA SER A 658 -57.32 -8.41 32.54
C SER A 658 -56.99 -7.48 31.37
N THR A 659 -57.95 -7.26 30.46
CA THR A 659 -57.91 -6.18 29.46
C THR A 659 -57.96 -4.78 30.12
N GLY A 660 -58.12 -4.68 31.44
CA GLY A 660 -57.92 -3.47 32.25
C GLY A 660 -56.69 -3.55 33.16
N GLY A 661 -55.77 -4.48 32.90
CA GLY A 661 -54.52 -4.64 33.64
C GLY A 661 -53.45 -3.63 33.22
N GLY A 662 -52.56 -3.30 34.15
CA GLY A 662 -51.39 -2.47 33.87
C GLY A 662 -50.36 -3.20 33.00
N GLY A 663 -49.64 -2.46 32.16
CA GLY A 663 -48.56 -3.02 31.35
C GLY A 663 -47.34 -3.39 32.20
N GLY A 664 -46.67 -4.50 31.90
CA GLY A 664 -45.48 -4.93 32.63
C GLY A 664 -44.27 -4.02 32.38
N GLY A 665 -43.38 -3.90 33.36
CA GLY A 665 -42.16 -3.09 33.24
C GLY A 665 -41.15 -3.73 32.29
N GLY A 666 -40.41 -2.92 31.53
CA GLY A 666 -39.33 -3.41 30.67
C GLY A 666 -38.14 -3.93 31.47
N GLY A 667 -37.50 -5.00 31.00
CA GLY A 667 -36.27 -5.52 31.57
C GLY A 667 -35.08 -4.57 31.35
N GLY A 668 -34.16 -4.51 32.32
CA GLY A 668 -32.93 -3.73 32.20
C GLY A 668 -31.89 -4.42 31.32
N GLY A 669 -31.04 -3.66 30.64
CA GLY A 669 -30.00 -4.22 29.78
C GLY A 669 -28.80 -4.79 30.56
N GLY A 670 -28.14 -5.82 30.05
CA GLY A 670 -26.95 -6.41 30.67
C GLY A 670 -25.69 -5.56 30.52
N ALA A 671 -24.69 -5.80 31.38
CA ALA A 671 -23.41 -5.08 31.31
C ALA A 671 -22.54 -5.49 30.11
N GLY A 672 -21.71 -4.57 29.61
CA GLY A 672 -20.68 -4.86 28.58
C GLY A 672 -20.16 -3.57 27.93
N ARG A 673 -19.08 -3.64 27.14
CA ARG A 673 -18.48 -2.44 26.49
C ARG A 673 -19.52 -1.61 25.79
N ASN A 674 -20.32 -2.30 24.98
CA ASN A 674 -21.63 -1.85 24.55
C ASN A 674 -22.66 -2.51 25.46
N GLY A 675 -23.23 -1.71 26.38
CA GLY A 675 -24.25 -2.18 27.31
C GLY A 675 -25.51 -2.62 26.56
N GLY A 676 -26.23 -3.59 27.12
CA GLY A 676 -27.52 -3.97 26.58
C GLY A 676 -28.49 -2.80 26.68
N GLY A 677 -29.33 -2.59 25.66
CA GLY A 677 -30.43 -1.64 25.77
C GLY A 677 -31.48 -2.14 26.76
N GLY A 678 -32.00 -1.25 27.59
CA GLY A 678 -33.21 -1.49 28.36
C GLY A 678 -34.42 -1.64 27.42
N ALA A 679 -35.36 -2.51 27.77
CA ALA A 679 -36.53 -2.73 26.94
C ALA A 679 -37.67 -1.78 27.31
N ASN A 680 -38.57 -1.52 26.36
CA ASN A 680 -39.81 -0.81 26.62
C ASN A 680 -40.73 -1.63 27.55
N GLY A 681 -41.48 -0.93 28.40
CA GLY A 681 -42.60 -1.53 29.12
C GLY A 681 -43.76 -1.86 28.18
N GLY A 682 -44.60 -2.81 28.61
CA GLY A 682 -45.80 -3.18 27.89
C GLY A 682 -46.88 -2.09 27.96
N ALA A 683 -47.76 -2.06 26.97
CA ALA A 683 -48.92 -1.18 26.99
C ALA A 683 -49.92 -1.59 28.09
N GLY A 684 -50.58 -0.61 28.70
CA GLY A 684 -51.75 -0.87 29.52
C GLY A 684 -52.91 -1.42 28.67
N GLY A 685 -53.85 -2.11 29.31
CA GLY A 685 -55.02 -2.63 28.61
C GLY A 685 -55.90 -1.53 27.97
N PRO A 686 -56.79 -1.86 27.03
CA PRO A 686 -57.62 -0.88 26.31
C PRO A 686 -58.67 -0.13 27.18
N VAL A 687 -58.80 -0.47 28.47
CA VAL A 687 -59.77 0.16 29.38
C VAL A 687 -59.17 1.44 30.00
N GLY A 688 -59.91 2.55 29.94
CA GLY A 688 -59.43 3.84 30.43
C GLY A 688 -59.03 3.82 31.91
N GLY A 689 -57.85 4.37 32.24
CA GLY A 689 -57.29 4.41 33.60
C GLY A 689 -56.11 3.46 33.85
N THR A 690 -55.72 2.65 32.87
CA THR A 690 -54.49 1.84 32.94
C THR A 690 -53.26 2.64 32.50
N SER A 691 -52.09 2.32 33.04
CA SER A 691 -50.81 2.89 32.58
C SER A 691 -49.92 1.82 31.93
N ALA A 692 -49.06 2.26 31.02
CA ALA A 692 -47.97 1.44 30.52
C ALA A 692 -46.93 1.17 31.63
N GLY A 693 -46.17 0.09 31.47
CA GLY A 693 -44.97 -0.14 32.28
C GLY A 693 -43.86 0.84 31.90
N GLY A 694 -42.94 1.09 32.83
CA GLY A 694 -41.74 1.89 32.52
C GLY A 694 -40.79 1.16 31.58
N ALA A 695 -39.90 1.91 30.93
CA ALA A 695 -38.77 1.33 30.19
C ALA A 695 -37.64 0.96 31.15
N GLY A 696 -37.03 -0.21 30.94
CA GLY A 696 -35.84 -0.63 31.66
C GLY A 696 -34.67 0.32 31.38
N ALA A 697 -33.72 0.41 32.30
CA ALA A 697 -32.50 1.17 32.08
C ALA A 697 -31.51 0.37 31.22
N ASP A 698 -30.69 1.09 30.45
CA ASP A 698 -29.56 0.50 29.72
C ASP A 698 -28.50 -0.02 30.69
N GLY A 699 -27.80 -1.07 30.27
CA GLY A 699 -26.59 -1.53 30.93
C GLY A 699 -25.43 -0.56 30.72
N THR A 700 -24.45 -0.60 31.61
CA THR A 700 -23.16 0.09 31.47
C THR A 700 -22.05 -0.91 31.24
N SER A 701 -20.81 -0.45 31.06
CA SER A 701 -19.64 -1.35 30.98
C SER A 701 -19.45 -2.19 32.24
N SER A 702 -19.88 -1.70 33.41
CA SER A 702 -19.60 -2.35 34.70
C SER A 702 -20.83 -2.87 35.44
N ALA A 703 -22.04 -2.54 35.01
CA ALA A 703 -23.27 -2.90 35.71
C ALA A 703 -24.45 -3.14 34.76
N GLY A 704 -25.32 -4.07 35.11
CA GLY A 704 -26.60 -4.22 34.43
C GLY A 704 -27.54 -3.07 34.78
N GLY A 705 -28.39 -2.68 33.83
CA GLY A 705 -29.43 -1.70 34.01
C GLY A 705 -30.55 -2.23 34.91
N SER A 706 -31.16 -1.34 35.67
CA SER A 706 -32.33 -1.67 36.48
C SER A 706 -33.53 -2.00 35.61
N GLY A 707 -34.32 -3.00 36.01
CA GLY A 707 -35.64 -3.24 35.44
C GLY A 707 -36.63 -2.16 35.87
N ALA A 708 -37.68 -1.95 35.08
CA ALA A 708 -38.66 -0.90 35.34
C ALA A 708 -39.84 -1.37 36.20
N GLY A 709 -40.54 -0.42 36.83
CA GLY A 709 -41.82 -0.66 37.45
C GLY A 709 -42.91 -1.01 36.43
N GLY A 710 -43.83 -1.90 36.81
CA GLY A 710 -45.05 -2.14 36.04
C GLY A 710 -46.07 -1.00 36.19
N GLY A 711 -46.96 -0.87 35.23
CA GLY A 711 -48.03 0.12 35.21
C GLY A 711 -49.18 -0.23 36.15
N SER A 712 -49.99 0.76 36.51
CA SER A 712 -51.20 0.58 37.30
C SER A 712 -52.35 0.04 36.42
N GLY A 713 -53.08 -0.95 36.94
CA GLY A 713 -54.35 -1.40 36.36
C GLY A 713 -55.53 -0.50 36.76
N PHE A 714 -56.66 -0.68 36.07
CA PHE A 714 -57.92 0.01 36.38
C PHE A 714 -58.52 -0.46 37.71
N ILE A 715 -58.31 -1.73 38.07
CA ILE A 715 -58.78 -2.35 39.32
C ILE A 715 -57.63 -2.38 40.34
N PRO A 716 -57.88 -2.13 41.64
CA PRO A 716 -56.87 -2.32 42.68
C PRO A 716 -56.26 -3.73 42.63
N ASN A 717 -54.93 -3.82 42.67
CA ASN A 717 -54.15 -5.07 42.58
C ASN A 717 -54.19 -5.78 41.20
N ASP A 718 -54.48 -5.06 40.10
CA ASP A 718 -54.33 -5.54 38.70
C ASP A 718 -53.14 -4.85 37.97
N GLY A 719 -52.05 -4.58 38.70
CA GLY A 719 -50.86 -3.91 38.18
C GLY A 719 -49.95 -4.83 37.37
N GLY A 720 -49.13 -4.25 36.49
CA GLY A 720 -48.06 -4.97 35.81
C GLY A 720 -46.93 -5.37 36.76
N GLY A 721 -46.23 -6.45 36.44
CA GLY A 721 -45.03 -6.89 37.16
C GLY A 721 -43.84 -5.98 36.87
N THR A 722 -42.86 -5.95 37.76
CA THR A 722 -41.59 -5.24 37.54
C THR A 722 -40.71 -6.00 36.55
N GLY A 723 -40.01 -5.30 35.68
CA GLY A 723 -38.93 -5.87 34.88
C GLY A 723 -37.78 -6.35 35.77
N GLY A 724 -37.06 -7.38 35.33
CA GLY A 724 -35.83 -7.83 35.96
C GLY A 724 -34.66 -6.88 35.65
N ALA A 725 -33.70 -6.79 36.56
CA ALA A 725 -32.43 -6.10 36.30
C ALA A 725 -31.55 -6.91 35.33
N GLY A 726 -30.76 -6.22 34.52
CA GLY A 726 -29.68 -6.85 33.76
C GLY A 726 -28.58 -7.40 34.66
N GLY A 727 -27.87 -8.42 34.19
CA GLY A 727 -26.71 -8.98 34.86
C GLY A 727 -25.49 -8.07 34.76
N GLY A 728 -24.62 -8.12 35.77
CA GLY A 728 -23.26 -7.58 35.66
C GLY A 728 -22.38 -8.42 34.71
N PRO A 729 -21.10 -8.04 34.51
CA PRO A 729 -20.19 -8.79 33.63
C PRO A 729 -20.11 -10.27 34.02
N GLY A 730 -20.39 -11.16 33.07
CA GLY A 730 -20.41 -12.61 33.26
C GLY A 730 -21.57 -13.16 34.08
N LEU A 731 -22.61 -12.36 34.35
CA LEU A 731 -23.78 -12.76 35.15
C LEU A 731 -25.07 -12.78 34.31
N ALA A 732 -26.00 -13.66 34.67
CA ALA A 732 -27.32 -13.71 34.04
C ALA A 732 -28.18 -12.52 34.48
N GLY A 733 -29.13 -12.14 33.63
CA GLY A 733 -30.17 -11.19 34.01
C GLY A 733 -31.13 -11.78 35.04
N ALA A 734 -31.77 -10.92 35.82
CA ALA A 734 -32.86 -11.33 36.70
C ALA A 734 -34.14 -11.56 35.89
N ALA A 735 -34.98 -12.50 36.33
CA ALA A 735 -36.32 -12.68 35.78
C ALA A 735 -37.22 -11.49 36.15
N GLY A 736 -38.15 -11.13 35.26
CA GLY A 736 -39.21 -10.19 35.59
C GLY A 736 -40.23 -10.81 36.53
N SER A 737 -40.92 -9.97 37.30
CA SER A 737 -42.02 -10.42 38.15
C SER A 737 -43.28 -10.68 37.32
N PRO A 738 -44.12 -11.65 37.71
CA PRO A 738 -45.45 -11.79 37.12
C PRO A 738 -46.30 -10.54 37.41
N GLY A 739 -47.31 -10.30 36.56
CA GLY A 739 -48.34 -9.30 36.84
C GLY A 739 -49.15 -9.62 38.10
N GLN A 740 -49.96 -8.67 38.54
CA GLN A 740 -50.88 -8.87 39.66
C GLN A 740 -52.29 -9.19 39.15
N THR A 741 -53.09 -9.84 40.00
CA THR A 741 -54.47 -10.24 39.70
C THR A 741 -55.37 -10.00 40.91
N PRO A 742 -56.55 -9.37 40.74
CA PRO A 742 -57.58 -9.36 41.78
C PRO A 742 -58.35 -10.70 41.75
N GLY A 743 -57.87 -11.71 42.49
CA GLY A 743 -58.59 -12.99 42.68
C GLY A 743 -57.88 -14.22 42.09
N SER A 744 -58.64 -15.20 41.58
CA SER A 744 -58.12 -16.51 41.12
C SER A 744 -57.65 -16.53 39.66
N GLY A 745 -57.45 -15.38 39.04
CA GLY A 745 -56.96 -15.26 37.65
C GLY A 745 -55.47 -15.57 37.52
N THR A 746 -54.99 -15.93 36.32
CA THR A 746 -53.56 -16.12 36.05
C THR A 746 -53.00 -14.88 35.32
N PRO A 747 -52.24 -14.00 35.99
CA PRO A 747 -51.65 -12.84 35.35
C PRO A 747 -50.56 -13.24 34.36
N GLY A 748 -50.12 -12.30 33.52
CA GLY A 748 -48.99 -12.53 32.62
C GLY A 748 -47.75 -12.95 33.41
N SER A 749 -47.04 -13.97 32.92
CA SER A 749 -45.77 -14.38 33.50
C SER A 749 -44.68 -13.37 33.17
N GLY A 750 -43.78 -13.12 34.13
CA GLY A 750 -42.54 -12.40 33.85
C GLY A 750 -41.63 -13.22 32.93
N GLY A 751 -40.86 -12.53 32.10
CA GLY A 751 -39.85 -13.14 31.25
C GLY A 751 -38.66 -13.63 32.06
N ALA A 752 -38.02 -14.71 31.63
CA ALA A 752 -36.74 -15.12 32.17
C ALA A 752 -35.66 -14.08 31.85
N GLY A 753 -34.67 -13.94 32.75
CA GLY A 753 -33.47 -13.19 32.44
C GLY A 753 -32.62 -13.92 31.39
N GLY A 754 -31.91 -13.16 30.57
CA GLY A 754 -30.95 -13.67 29.61
C GLY A 754 -29.78 -14.35 30.30
N ALA A 755 -29.22 -15.37 29.65
CA ALA A 755 -28.06 -16.08 30.15
C ALA A 755 -26.83 -15.16 30.24
N ALA A 756 -25.92 -15.48 31.16
CA ALA A 756 -24.61 -14.86 31.22
C ALA A 756 -23.83 -15.10 29.92
N GLY A 757 -23.13 -14.07 29.46
CA GLY A 757 -22.09 -14.23 28.45
C GLY A 757 -20.94 -15.09 28.97
N LYS A 758 -20.30 -15.81 28.06
CA LYS A 758 -19.14 -16.66 28.37
C LYS A 758 -17.87 -15.80 28.35
N ALA A 759 -16.94 -16.08 29.25
CA ALA A 759 -15.61 -15.49 29.20
C ALA A 759 -14.76 -16.13 28.09
N ILE A 760 -14.78 -17.47 28.04
CA ILE A 760 -13.98 -18.25 27.09
C ILE A 760 -14.87 -19.34 26.47
N ASP A 761 -14.86 -19.40 25.14
CA ASP A 761 -15.36 -20.53 24.36
C ASP A 761 -14.17 -21.17 23.61
N GLY A 762 -13.72 -22.33 24.09
CA GLY A 762 -12.45 -22.94 23.66
C GLY A 762 -11.47 -23.18 24.80
N ASP A 763 -11.94 -23.36 26.04
CA ASP A 763 -11.08 -23.41 27.22
C ASP A 763 -10.04 -24.53 27.17
N SER A 764 -10.40 -25.68 26.59
CA SER A 764 -9.49 -26.80 26.33
C SER A 764 -8.31 -26.47 25.40
N TYR A 765 -8.35 -25.33 24.70
CA TYR A 765 -7.27 -24.81 23.86
C TYR A 765 -6.46 -23.69 24.53
N VAL A 766 -6.83 -23.27 25.75
CA VAL A 766 -6.18 -22.15 26.44
C VAL A 766 -5.28 -22.68 27.54
N THR A 767 -3.98 -22.39 27.45
CA THR A 767 -3.03 -22.61 28.55
C THR A 767 -2.77 -21.28 29.24
N LEU A 768 -3.24 -21.11 30.49
CA LEU A 768 -2.83 -19.96 31.30
C LEU A 768 -1.36 -20.13 31.71
N THR A 769 -0.49 -19.27 31.20
CA THR A 769 0.95 -19.35 31.45
C THR A 769 1.36 -18.55 32.68
N LEU A 770 0.81 -17.34 32.90
CA LEU A 770 1.15 -16.45 34.00
C LEU A 770 -0.03 -15.55 34.42
N GLY A 771 -0.24 -15.40 35.73
CA GLY A 771 -1.31 -14.57 36.32
C GLY A 771 -2.72 -15.15 36.14
N ALA A 772 -3.58 -15.06 37.17
CA ALA A 772 -4.97 -15.53 37.06
C ALA A 772 -5.91 -14.51 36.39
N GLY A 773 -5.51 -13.24 36.33
CA GLY A 773 -6.34 -12.13 35.85
C GLY A 773 -7.69 -12.02 36.57
N ASP A 774 -8.62 -11.26 35.99
CA ASP A 774 -10.04 -11.21 36.40
C ASP A 774 -10.90 -11.80 35.28
N ILE A 775 -11.31 -13.06 35.43
CA ILE A 775 -12.14 -13.80 34.47
C ILE A 775 -13.58 -13.87 35.00
N ARG A 776 -14.55 -13.37 34.23
CA ARG A 776 -15.97 -13.37 34.62
C ARG A 776 -16.86 -13.97 33.54
N GLY A 777 -17.66 -14.96 33.91
CA GLY A 777 -18.50 -15.73 32.99
C GLY A 777 -17.96 -17.16 32.80
N ALA A 778 -18.76 -17.99 32.14
CA ALA A 778 -18.40 -19.40 31.97
C ALA A 778 -17.17 -19.57 31.05
N ARG A 779 -16.35 -20.57 31.37
CA ARG A 779 -15.31 -21.14 30.50
C ARG A 779 -15.82 -22.49 30.00
N ILE A 780 -15.89 -22.67 28.68
CA ILE A 780 -16.53 -23.86 28.09
C ILE A 780 -15.68 -24.46 26.96
N ASN A 781 -16.16 -25.61 26.45
CA ASN A 781 -15.58 -26.50 25.45
C ASN A 781 -14.82 -27.67 26.06
#